data_AF-A0A2E9IGY0-F1
#
_entry.id   AF-A0A2E9IGY0-F1
#
_cell.length_a   1.000
_cell.length_b   1.000
_cell.length_c   1.000
_cell.angle_alpha   90.00
_cell.angle_beta   90.00
_cell.angle_gamma   90.00
#
_symmetry.space_group_name_H-M   'P 1'
#
loop_
_entity.id
_entity.type
_entity.pdbx_description
1 polymer ?
#
loop_
_entity_poly.entity_id
_entity_poly.type
_entity_poly.pdbx_seq_one_letter_code
_entity_poly.pdbx_strand_id
1 'polypeptide(L)'
;MQQRLLVKDSGAADQVITYAFVGLVIVSLLSATAYFALGGDDNEEADSVEAAWVDPVVEIEDDQHSHSDLLAHRLQTDNMQLIDYHNLNCDGNVAPPAELDNVAGRPCYPEYKNVGPTPGDSSEISIEGNFMEDCVKHPDGTGGCYAYVSSYNQFEILDISKPNNITLLSTYYAEVGRMIDIKVTPDNNWVLVNHELTNSDLDPIPQDDDANSGANRLDVISVVNKNEPIKVAEWNNPPAGFHNQDMHVDCDWEPANPLWAAEECHLFLYGADPYPEMVEGDSGTFYKGTQIFYVPLGFESWNPMSTDEQQNDSRQILRWGGSSPEPDTTCGGSIFNHDNVFHIHPITGQKLLYVSYWDAGLRIVDVSNPPNIPDPEGVSWPQNNEVGRWLGCPSASDGWYGPAGGGHANMTSEEWGGSSGALNGNGWIHYAVPYDHLLCNGAKDTDPMETWDAECGTGPEDAEFGINWRHLTMIAPEYGTNTNHTGYIWTIDTTDPAKPFLLSKWKLPGSSILPDGTEHPHHYIPGGYIYSPHNGDTGTNGNVYWTHYHAGNWVTDHSQIWNDIQWVDGVVAPEIGYPAIEQLAETKTMGYFLPSGPTWMEDPKETLGYDMADCWASCMIPFDWGLQYDPRGYLFISEMVSGVYVVQMDEDKNPNFVYPPLYPATDE
;
A
#
# COMPACT_ATOMS: atom_id res chain seq x y z
N MET A 1 -49.14 -57.69 -43.10
CA MET A 1 -47.85 -58.16 -43.65
C MET A 1 -46.86 -57.01 -43.55
N GLN A 2 -45.65 -57.33 -43.07
CA GLN A 2 -44.43 -56.51 -42.97
C GLN A 2 -44.40 -55.35 -41.95
N GLN A 3 -43.80 -55.63 -40.80
CA GLN A 3 -42.71 -54.80 -40.29
C GLN A 3 -41.56 -55.74 -39.88
N ARG A 4 -40.42 -55.56 -40.56
CA ARG A 4 -39.16 -56.27 -40.32
C ARG A 4 -38.57 -55.81 -38.99
N LEU A 5 -38.37 -56.74 -38.05
CA LEU A 5 -37.45 -56.53 -36.94
C LEU A 5 -36.09 -57.10 -37.35
N LEU A 6 -35.12 -56.18 -37.43
CA LEU A 6 -33.70 -56.42 -37.66
C LEU A 6 -33.19 -57.37 -36.56
N VAL A 7 -32.79 -58.57 -36.98
CA VAL A 7 -31.91 -59.43 -36.19
C VAL A 7 -30.57 -58.69 -36.11
N LYS A 8 -30.29 -58.09 -34.95
CA LYS A 8 -28.98 -57.54 -34.60
C LYS A 8 -28.00 -58.72 -34.61
N ASP A 9 -27.14 -58.75 -35.61
CA ASP A 9 -26.07 -59.72 -35.77
C ASP A 9 -25.07 -59.53 -34.61
N SER A 10 -25.15 -60.40 -33.61
CA SER A 10 -24.29 -60.34 -32.42
C SER A 10 -22.81 -60.53 -32.76
N GLY A 11 -22.49 -61.17 -33.90
CA GLY A 11 -21.12 -61.31 -34.36
C GLY A 11 -20.52 -60.00 -34.89
N ALA A 12 -21.33 -59.15 -35.52
CA ALA A 12 -20.89 -57.84 -36.00
C ALA A 12 -20.64 -56.86 -34.84
N ALA A 13 -21.45 -56.92 -33.78
CA ALA A 13 -21.26 -56.11 -32.58
C ALA A 13 -19.98 -56.49 -31.83
N ASP A 14 -19.72 -57.79 -31.65
CA ASP A 14 -18.51 -58.29 -30.98
C ASP A 14 -17.24 -57.96 -31.78
N GLN A 15 -17.30 -58.01 -33.12
CA GLN A 15 -16.19 -57.60 -33.98
C GLN A 15 -15.91 -56.09 -33.86
N VAL A 16 -16.94 -55.24 -33.84
CA VAL A 16 -16.77 -53.79 -33.66
C VAL A 16 -16.19 -53.46 -32.28
N ILE A 17 -16.64 -54.13 -31.22
CA ILE A 17 -16.08 -53.97 -29.87
C ILE A 17 -14.61 -54.41 -29.84
N THR A 18 -14.28 -55.54 -30.49
CA THR A 18 -12.90 -56.03 -30.58
C THR A 18 -12.01 -55.05 -31.34
N TYR A 19 -12.47 -54.49 -32.46
CA TYR A 19 -11.72 -53.48 -33.21
C TYR A 19 -11.56 -52.18 -32.42
N ALA A 20 -12.57 -51.76 -31.66
CA ALA A 20 -12.48 -50.59 -30.79
C ALA A 20 -11.47 -50.82 -29.65
N PHE A 21 -11.46 -52.01 -29.06
CA PHE A 21 -10.51 -52.36 -27.99
C PHE A 21 -9.08 -52.44 -28.51
N VAL A 22 -8.86 -53.06 -29.67
CA VAL A 22 -7.55 -53.11 -30.33
C VAL A 22 -7.10 -51.70 -30.74
N GLY A 23 -8.02 -50.86 -31.24
CA GLY A 23 -7.75 -49.46 -31.54
C GLY A 23 -7.29 -48.67 -30.31
N LEU A 24 -8.00 -48.82 -29.19
CA LEU A 24 -7.63 -48.18 -27.91
C LEU A 24 -6.28 -48.64 -27.39
N VAL A 25 -5.96 -49.94 -27.49
CA VAL A 25 -4.66 -50.47 -27.08
C VAL A 25 -3.53 -49.94 -27.99
N ILE A 26 -3.77 -49.83 -29.29
CA ILE A 26 -2.77 -49.26 -30.22
C ILE A 26 -2.57 -47.77 -29.95
N VAL A 27 -3.64 -47.01 -29.71
CA VAL A 27 -3.54 -45.59 -29.34
C VAL A 27 -2.79 -45.43 -28.01
N SER A 28 -3.11 -46.25 -27.00
CA SER A 28 -2.42 -46.22 -25.71
C SER A 28 -0.92 -46.55 -25.84
N LEU A 29 -0.56 -47.54 -26.65
CA LEU A 29 0.84 -47.88 -26.93
C LEU A 29 1.55 -46.77 -27.69
N LEU A 30 0.89 -46.14 -28.67
CA LEU A 30 1.43 -45.00 -29.41
C LEU A 30 1.63 -43.79 -28.50
N SER A 31 0.68 -43.49 -27.61
CA SER A 31 0.77 -42.45 -26.60
C SER A 31 1.90 -42.72 -25.60
N ALA A 32 2.09 -43.97 -25.16
CA ALA A 32 3.20 -44.36 -24.30
C ALA A 32 4.54 -44.20 -25.02
N THR A 33 4.65 -44.61 -26.29
CA THR A 33 5.88 -44.37 -27.08
C THR A 33 6.12 -42.90 -27.38
N ALA A 34 5.07 -42.09 -27.55
CA ALA A 34 5.20 -40.65 -27.71
C ALA A 34 5.67 -40.00 -26.40
N TYR A 35 5.16 -40.44 -25.25
CA TYR A 35 5.63 -40.02 -23.92
C TYR A 35 7.14 -40.35 -23.73
N PHE A 36 7.56 -41.56 -24.08
CA PHE A 36 8.98 -41.92 -24.01
C PHE A 36 9.85 -41.20 -25.06
N ALA A 37 9.34 -40.95 -26.27
CA ALA A 37 10.07 -40.23 -27.31
C ALA A 37 10.13 -38.72 -27.10
N LEU A 38 9.19 -38.16 -26.31
CA LEU A 38 9.16 -36.75 -25.88
C LEU A 38 9.84 -36.54 -24.51
N GLY A 39 10.53 -37.56 -23.97
CA GLY A 39 11.39 -37.40 -22.79
C GLY A 39 10.78 -37.83 -21.45
N GLY A 40 10.09 -38.97 -21.40
CA GLY A 40 9.62 -39.57 -20.14
C GLY A 40 10.72 -40.31 -19.36
N ASP A 41 11.20 -39.64 -18.30
CA ASP A 41 12.01 -40.09 -17.14
C ASP A 41 13.40 -40.73 -17.39
N ASP A 42 14.44 -39.94 -17.15
CA ASP A 42 15.57 -40.40 -16.35
C ASP A 42 15.34 -39.99 -14.90
N ASN A 43 15.44 -40.96 -13.98
CA ASN A 43 15.31 -40.77 -12.54
C ASN A 43 16.43 -39.85 -12.02
N GLU A 44 16.12 -38.58 -11.82
CA GLU A 44 16.77 -37.73 -10.83
C GLU A 44 15.84 -37.63 -9.62
N GLU A 45 16.40 -37.72 -8.41
CA GLU A 45 15.69 -37.41 -7.18
C GLU A 45 14.95 -36.09 -7.39
N ALA A 46 13.65 -36.04 -7.06
CA ALA A 46 12.87 -34.83 -7.12
C ALA A 46 13.40 -33.85 -6.05
N ASP A 47 14.50 -33.17 -6.37
CA ASP A 47 14.64 -31.76 -6.04
C ASP A 47 13.45 -31.09 -6.72
N SER A 48 12.56 -30.54 -5.91
CA SER A 48 11.62 -29.53 -6.38
C SER A 48 12.45 -28.43 -7.04
N VAL A 49 12.55 -28.46 -8.36
CA VAL A 49 12.93 -27.28 -9.12
C VAL A 49 11.77 -26.33 -8.92
N GLU A 50 11.81 -25.56 -7.82
CA GLU A 50 11.16 -24.25 -7.82
C GLU A 50 11.56 -23.61 -9.14
N ALA A 51 10.59 -23.23 -9.96
CA ALA A 51 10.88 -22.49 -11.17
C ALA A 51 11.72 -21.29 -10.73
N ALA A 52 13.01 -21.30 -11.04
CA ALA A 52 13.91 -20.26 -10.56
C ALA A 52 13.47 -18.96 -11.22
N TRP A 53 12.76 -18.12 -10.46
CA TRP A 53 12.34 -16.82 -10.94
C TRP A 53 13.56 -15.96 -11.19
N VAL A 54 13.49 -15.11 -12.20
CA VAL A 54 14.53 -14.13 -12.48
C VAL A 54 14.55 -13.16 -11.30
N ASP A 55 15.73 -12.89 -10.76
CA ASP A 55 15.90 -11.82 -9.77
C ASP A 55 15.76 -10.47 -10.51
N PRO A 56 14.73 -9.66 -10.22
CA PRO A 56 14.50 -8.43 -10.96
C PRO A 56 15.42 -7.28 -10.51
N VAL A 57 16.16 -7.48 -9.42
CA VAL A 57 17.02 -6.45 -8.83
C VAL A 57 18.44 -6.62 -9.39
N VAL A 58 18.67 -6.10 -10.60
CA VAL A 58 20.00 -6.10 -11.21
C VAL A 58 20.72 -4.79 -10.87
N GLU A 59 21.86 -4.87 -10.18
CA GLU A 59 22.54 -3.68 -9.65
C GLU A 59 23.69 -3.18 -10.53
N ILE A 60 24.12 -3.97 -11.51
CA ILE A 60 25.23 -3.62 -12.41
C ILE A 60 24.67 -2.98 -13.67
N GLU A 61 25.00 -1.71 -13.89
CA GLU A 61 24.89 -1.09 -15.21
C GLU A 61 26.10 -1.44 -16.07
N ASP A 62 25.85 -1.99 -17.26
CA ASP A 62 26.87 -2.32 -18.24
C ASP A 62 26.31 -2.28 -19.67
N ASP A 63 27.04 -2.87 -20.63
CA ASP A 63 26.59 -2.93 -22.03
C ASP A 63 25.35 -3.85 -22.21
N GLN A 64 24.91 -4.58 -21.18
CA GLN A 64 23.81 -5.57 -21.21
C GLN A 64 22.62 -5.21 -20.33
N HIS A 65 22.77 -4.31 -19.34
CA HIS A 65 21.69 -3.81 -18.47
C HIS A 65 21.78 -2.29 -18.26
N SER A 66 20.64 -1.60 -18.37
CA SER A 66 20.54 -0.16 -18.07
C SER A 66 19.20 0.17 -17.41
N HIS A 67 19.22 0.88 -16.29
CA HIS A 67 18.03 1.38 -15.60
C HIS A 67 17.34 2.56 -16.31
N SER A 68 17.83 2.95 -17.48
CA SER A 68 17.18 3.91 -18.38
C SER A 68 16.45 3.24 -19.56
N ASP A 69 16.57 1.92 -19.66
CA ASP A 69 15.87 1.07 -20.63
C ASP A 69 14.67 0.40 -19.98
N LEU A 70 13.48 0.91 -20.32
CA LEU A 70 12.21 0.43 -19.80
C LEU A 70 11.91 -1.01 -20.21
N LEU A 71 12.37 -1.41 -21.40
CA LEU A 71 12.13 -2.76 -21.90
C LEU A 71 12.97 -3.81 -21.17
N ALA A 72 14.13 -3.43 -20.62
CA ALA A 72 14.96 -4.30 -19.79
C ALA A 72 14.27 -4.68 -18.45
N HIS A 73 13.25 -3.93 -18.03
CA HIS A 73 12.53 -4.11 -16.77
C HIS A 73 11.16 -4.78 -16.96
N ARG A 74 10.88 -5.36 -18.14
CA ARG A 74 9.67 -6.20 -18.39
C ARG A 74 9.79 -7.55 -17.69
N LEU A 75 9.88 -7.53 -16.37
CA LEU A 75 10.06 -8.69 -15.51
C LEU A 75 8.84 -8.84 -14.59
N GLN A 76 8.35 -10.07 -14.52
CA GLN A 76 7.27 -10.46 -13.63
C GLN A 76 7.34 -11.98 -13.43
N THR A 77 6.77 -12.48 -12.35
CA THR A 77 6.59 -13.93 -12.15
C THR A 77 5.42 -14.47 -12.98
N ASP A 78 5.43 -15.77 -13.28
CA ASP A 78 4.44 -16.41 -14.16
C ASP A 78 2.99 -16.29 -13.68
N ASN A 79 2.79 -16.11 -12.37
CA ASN A 79 1.49 -15.94 -11.72
C ASN A 79 1.02 -14.48 -11.66
N MET A 80 1.75 -13.53 -12.25
CA MET A 80 1.39 -12.11 -12.30
C MET A 80 0.99 -11.72 -13.72
N GLN A 81 -0.07 -10.91 -13.87
CA GLN A 81 -0.55 -10.47 -15.17
C GLN A 81 -0.90 -8.98 -15.17
N LEU A 82 -0.34 -8.22 -16.12
CA LEU A 82 -0.82 -6.88 -16.45
C LEU A 82 -2.24 -6.95 -17.04
N ILE A 83 -3.18 -6.27 -16.40
CA ILE A 83 -4.60 -6.20 -16.76
C ILE A 83 -4.89 -4.94 -17.60
N ASP A 84 -4.41 -3.79 -17.15
CA ASP A 84 -4.57 -2.50 -17.82
C ASP A 84 -3.48 -1.51 -17.40
N TYR A 85 -3.39 -0.40 -18.12
CA TYR A 85 -2.45 0.68 -17.85
C TYR A 85 -3.08 2.01 -18.27
N HIS A 86 -2.76 3.08 -17.53
CA HIS A 86 -3.15 4.45 -17.86
C HIS A 86 -2.02 5.43 -17.57
N ASN A 87 -1.64 6.19 -18.60
CA ASN A 87 -0.57 7.18 -18.57
C ASN A 87 -0.94 8.53 -17.92
N LEU A 88 -2.03 8.55 -17.14
CA LEU A 88 -2.61 9.74 -16.50
C LEU A 88 -2.81 10.99 -17.39
N ASN A 89 -2.78 10.86 -18.72
CA ASN A 89 -2.96 12.00 -19.60
C ASN A 89 -4.44 12.37 -19.76
N CYS A 90 -4.75 13.62 -19.47
CA CYS A 90 -5.97 14.29 -19.88
C CYS A 90 -5.74 14.91 -21.27
N ASP A 91 -5.95 16.20 -21.48
CA ASP A 91 -5.77 16.83 -22.80
C ASP A 91 -4.31 17.19 -23.19
N GLY A 92 -3.31 16.69 -22.46
CA GLY A 92 -1.90 17.02 -22.61
C GLY A 92 -1.44 18.30 -21.89
N ASN A 93 -2.34 19.07 -21.26
CA ASN A 93 -1.97 20.24 -20.47
C ASN A 93 -1.94 19.89 -18.97
N VAL A 94 -0.88 20.28 -18.26
CA VAL A 94 -0.75 20.06 -16.81
C VAL A 94 -1.40 21.20 -16.00
N ALA A 95 -1.40 22.42 -16.53
CA ALA A 95 -2.00 23.58 -15.87
C ALA A 95 -3.23 24.11 -16.63
N PRO A 96 -4.25 24.64 -15.92
CA PRO A 96 -5.36 25.32 -16.57
C PRO A 96 -4.88 26.61 -17.28
N PRO A 97 -5.57 27.05 -18.35
CA PRO A 97 -5.30 28.35 -18.96
C PRO A 97 -5.36 29.48 -17.93
N ALA A 98 -4.44 30.44 -18.00
CA ALA A 98 -4.34 31.58 -17.07
C ALA A 98 -5.59 32.48 -17.00
N GLU A 99 -6.56 32.28 -17.90
CA GLU A 99 -7.84 32.99 -17.97
C GLU A 99 -8.94 32.32 -17.14
N LEU A 100 -8.72 31.07 -16.68
CA LEU A 100 -9.60 30.34 -15.77
C LEU A 100 -9.08 30.47 -14.35
N ASP A 101 -9.78 31.28 -13.55
CA ASP A 101 -9.56 31.45 -12.11
C ASP A 101 -10.17 30.29 -11.30
N ASN A 102 -10.04 29.05 -11.80
CA ASN A 102 -10.56 27.90 -11.10
C ASN A 102 -9.46 26.86 -10.86
N VAL A 103 -9.12 26.70 -9.59
CA VAL A 103 -8.61 25.42 -9.05
C VAL A 103 -9.66 24.30 -9.16
N ALA A 104 -10.83 24.54 -9.75
CA ALA A 104 -11.85 23.51 -9.93
C ALA A 104 -11.44 22.55 -11.05
N GLY A 105 -11.78 21.28 -10.91
CA GLY A 105 -11.22 20.29 -11.79
C GLY A 105 -11.70 20.36 -13.23
N ARG A 106 -10.90 19.74 -14.08
CA ARG A 106 -11.06 19.69 -15.52
C ARG A 106 -11.52 18.30 -15.92
N PRO A 107 -12.68 18.17 -16.59
CA PRO A 107 -13.12 16.90 -17.16
C PRO A 107 -12.14 16.37 -18.22
N CYS A 108 -11.96 15.05 -18.23
CA CYS A 108 -11.10 14.34 -19.17
C CYS A 108 -11.90 13.41 -20.08
N TYR A 109 -11.31 13.06 -21.22
CA TYR A 109 -11.98 12.27 -22.24
C TYR A 109 -11.22 10.97 -22.55
N PRO A 110 -11.92 9.86 -22.84
CA PRO A 110 -11.29 8.56 -23.05
C PRO A 110 -10.27 8.50 -24.20
N GLU A 111 -10.35 9.39 -25.20
CA GLU A 111 -9.39 9.45 -26.31
C GLU A 111 -7.95 9.76 -25.90
N TYR A 112 -7.73 10.24 -24.68
CA TYR A 112 -6.41 10.58 -24.16
C TYR A 112 -5.71 9.44 -23.43
N LYS A 113 -6.43 8.35 -23.12
CA LYS A 113 -5.84 7.15 -22.55
C LYS A 113 -4.80 6.57 -23.51
N ASN A 114 -3.59 6.30 -22.99
CA ASN A 114 -2.46 5.75 -23.74
C ASN A 114 -2.02 6.63 -24.92
N VAL A 115 -2.26 7.95 -24.82
CA VAL A 115 -1.78 8.96 -25.75
C VAL A 115 -0.81 9.86 -25.02
N GLY A 116 0.41 10.00 -25.52
CA GLY A 116 1.41 10.88 -24.93
C GLY A 116 1.09 12.38 -25.07
N PRO A 117 1.78 13.24 -24.29
CA PRO A 117 2.78 12.86 -23.29
C PRO A 117 2.14 12.34 -22.00
N THR A 118 2.89 11.53 -21.26
CA THR A 118 2.60 11.17 -19.87
C THR A 118 2.95 12.38 -19.02
N PRO A 119 2.06 12.89 -18.16
CA PRO A 119 2.37 14.04 -17.33
C PRO A 119 3.58 13.84 -16.42
N GLY A 120 3.84 12.59 -16.00
CA GLY A 120 4.91 12.24 -15.06
C GLY A 120 4.57 12.63 -13.62
N ASP A 121 5.53 12.40 -12.73
CA ASP A 121 5.53 12.79 -11.31
C ASP A 121 4.33 12.30 -10.49
N SER A 122 3.74 11.16 -10.87
CA SER A 122 2.70 10.51 -10.06
C SER A 122 3.27 9.96 -8.76
N SER A 123 2.47 9.96 -7.71
CA SER A 123 2.91 9.66 -6.36
C SER A 123 1.90 8.74 -5.68
N GLU A 124 1.30 9.14 -4.57
CA GLU A 124 0.35 8.31 -3.84
C GLU A 124 -0.90 8.00 -4.68
N ILE A 125 -1.44 6.80 -4.48
CA ILE A 125 -2.74 6.37 -4.99
C ILE A 125 -3.62 5.92 -3.84
N SER A 126 -4.88 6.35 -3.85
CA SER A 126 -5.91 5.89 -2.93
C SER A 126 -7.11 5.41 -3.74
N ILE A 127 -7.72 4.29 -3.33
CA ILE A 127 -8.90 3.73 -3.98
C ILE A 127 -10.07 3.66 -3.01
N GLU A 128 -11.26 3.96 -3.49
CA GLU A 128 -12.47 3.86 -2.68
C GLU A 128 -13.66 3.44 -3.55
N GLY A 129 -14.63 2.74 -2.96
CA GLY A 129 -15.81 2.29 -3.70
C GLY A 129 -16.60 1.14 -3.10
N ASN A 130 -17.74 0.83 -3.74
CA ASN A 130 -18.53 -0.36 -3.42
C ASN A 130 -18.00 -1.61 -4.14
N PHE A 131 -16.73 -1.97 -3.88
CA PHE A 131 -16.02 -3.06 -4.55
C PHE A 131 -16.79 -4.38 -4.54
N MET A 132 -17.38 -4.75 -3.39
CA MET A 132 -18.12 -6.00 -3.22
C MET A 132 -19.48 -6.02 -3.93
N GLU A 133 -19.96 -4.87 -4.42
CA GLU A 133 -21.12 -4.76 -5.32
C GLU A 133 -20.72 -4.74 -6.79
N ASP A 134 -19.48 -5.09 -7.13
CA ASP A 134 -18.90 -4.95 -8.47
C ASP A 134 -18.92 -3.50 -8.98
N CYS A 135 -18.71 -2.55 -8.07
CA CYS A 135 -18.64 -1.12 -8.39
C CYS A 135 -19.88 -0.59 -9.11
N VAL A 136 -21.06 -1.13 -8.77
CA VAL A 136 -22.33 -0.70 -9.37
C VAL A 136 -22.58 0.77 -9.04
N LYS A 137 -22.83 1.57 -10.09
CA LYS A 137 -23.27 2.97 -9.98
C LYS A 137 -24.79 3.04 -9.89
N HIS A 138 -25.29 3.60 -8.81
CA HIS A 138 -26.71 3.69 -8.52
C HIS A 138 -27.34 4.94 -9.16
N PRO A 139 -28.67 4.94 -9.46
CA PRO A 139 -29.34 6.08 -10.10
C PRO A 139 -29.35 7.38 -9.29
N ASP A 140 -29.12 7.31 -7.98
CA ASP A 140 -29.02 8.46 -7.08
C ASP A 140 -27.61 9.10 -7.07
N GLY A 141 -26.67 8.54 -7.83
CA GLY A 141 -25.30 9.03 -7.94
C GLY A 141 -24.32 8.38 -6.95
N THR A 142 -24.78 7.46 -6.10
CA THR A 142 -23.92 6.69 -5.19
C THR A 142 -23.30 5.46 -5.86
N GLY A 143 -22.30 4.87 -5.21
CA GLY A 143 -21.56 3.71 -5.72
C GLY A 143 -20.56 4.06 -6.81
N GLY A 144 -20.07 3.04 -7.51
CA GLY A 144 -18.87 3.13 -8.33
C GLY A 144 -17.60 2.91 -7.51
N CYS A 145 -16.50 2.66 -8.21
CA CYS A 145 -15.17 2.61 -7.61
C CYS A 145 -14.24 3.57 -8.35
N TYR A 146 -13.45 4.29 -7.59
CA TYR A 146 -12.61 5.37 -8.07
C TYR A 146 -11.20 5.23 -7.50
N ALA A 147 -10.20 5.62 -8.29
CA ALA A 147 -8.85 5.82 -7.81
C ALA A 147 -8.50 7.31 -7.90
N TYR A 148 -7.72 7.77 -6.93
CA TYR A 148 -7.28 9.14 -6.78
C TYR A 148 -5.76 9.12 -6.71
N VAL A 149 -5.10 9.74 -7.69
CA VAL A 149 -3.65 9.66 -7.84
C VAL A 149 -3.09 11.06 -7.74
N SER A 150 -2.16 11.32 -6.83
CA SER A 150 -1.49 12.62 -6.77
C SER A 150 -0.35 12.68 -7.78
N SER A 151 -0.20 13.82 -8.46
CA SER A 151 0.79 14.06 -9.52
C SER A 151 1.35 15.48 -9.43
N TYR A 152 2.25 15.71 -8.47
CA TYR A 152 2.92 16.99 -8.17
C TYR A 152 1.98 18.20 -8.05
N ASN A 153 1.61 18.86 -9.15
CA ASN A 153 0.72 20.04 -9.13
C ASN A 153 -0.76 19.72 -9.40
N GLN A 154 -1.10 18.46 -9.62
CA GLN A 154 -2.47 18.02 -9.83
C GLN A 154 -2.75 16.67 -9.15
N PHE A 155 -4.03 16.30 -9.05
CA PHE A 155 -4.39 14.90 -8.82
C PHE A 155 -5.44 14.46 -9.83
N GLU A 156 -5.41 13.18 -10.18
CA GLU A 156 -6.25 12.54 -11.15
C GLU A 156 -7.36 11.73 -10.47
N ILE A 157 -8.59 11.82 -10.99
CA ILE A 157 -9.72 10.98 -10.57
C ILE A 157 -10.01 9.96 -11.68
N LEU A 158 -9.69 8.69 -11.43
CA LEU A 158 -9.91 7.58 -12.33
C LEU A 158 -11.19 6.82 -11.96
N ASP A 159 -11.99 6.44 -12.95
CA ASP A 159 -13.01 5.41 -12.81
C ASP A 159 -12.37 4.03 -12.95
N ILE A 160 -12.37 3.26 -11.87
CA ILE A 160 -11.80 1.91 -11.79
C ILE A 160 -12.87 0.83 -11.66
N SER A 161 -14.14 1.18 -11.93
CA SER A 161 -15.25 0.22 -11.89
C SER A 161 -15.00 -0.98 -12.83
N LYS A 162 -14.19 -0.79 -13.88
CA LYS A 162 -13.67 -1.86 -14.74
C LYS A 162 -12.14 -1.86 -14.70
N PRO A 163 -11.51 -2.73 -13.90
CA PRO A 163 -10.04 -2.79 -13.78
C PRO A 163 -9.31 -3.00 -15.11
N ASN A 164 -9.93 -3.67 -16.08
CA ASN A 164 -9.37 -3.86 -17.42
C ASN A 164 -9.63 -2.71 -18.41
N ASN A 165 -10.30 -1.65 -17.96
CA ASN A 165 -10.55 -0.44 -18.74
C ASN A 165 -10.76 0.76 -17.83
N ILE A 166 -9.71 1.16 -17.11
CA ILE A 166 -9.73 2.35 -16.28
C ILE A 166 -9.78 3.61 -17.15
N THR A 167 -10.49 4.65 -16.70
CA THR A 167 -10.65 5.90 -17.45
C THR A 167 -10.51 7.12 -16.56
N LEU A 168 -9.72 8.10 -16.98
CA LEU A 168 -9.63 9.40 -16.31
C LEU A 168 -10.91 10.24 -16.49
N LEU A 169 -11.50 10.64 -15.37
CA LEU A 169 -12.73 11.44 -15.33
C LEU A 169 -12.43 12.94 -15.21
N SER A 170 -11.52 13.30 -14.32
CA SER A 170 -11.09 14.68 -14.16
C SER A 170 -9.72 14.81 -13.50
N THR A 171 -9.16 16.00 -13.57
CA THR A 171 -7.97 16.41 -12.81
C THR A 171 -8.32 17.60 -11.92
N TYR A 172 -7.79 17.66 -10.70
CA TYR A 172 -7.77 18.88 -9.86
C TYR A 172 -6.37 19.50 -9.91
N TYR A 173 -6.26 20.81 -10.09
CA TYR A 173 -4.96 21.52 -10.13
C TYR A 173 -4.77 22.36 -8.87
N ALA A 174 -3.62 22.20 -8.23
CA ALA A 174 -3.20 23.00 -7.08
C ALA A 174 -2.32 24.17 -7.50
N GLU A 175 -2.63 25.36 -6.97
CA GLU A 175 -1.89 26.60 -7.25
C GLU A 175 -0.60 26.74 -6.43
N VAL A 176 -0.36 25.84 -5.46
CA VAL A 176 0.73 25.89 -4.48
C VAL A 176 1.26 24.49 -4.21
N GLY A 177 2.58 24.36 -4.02
CA GLY A 177 3.24 23.17 -3.49
C GLY A 177 3.10 21.91 -4.33
N ARG A 178 3.82 20.86 -3.94
CA ARG A 178 3.63 19.51 -4.48
C ARG A 178 2.61 18.72 -3.66
N MET A 179 1.75 17.98 -4.32
CA MET A 179 0.88 16.95 -3.75
C MET A 179 1.59 15.61 -3.89
N ILE A 180 2.09 15.10 -2.76
CA ILE A 180 2.77 13.80 -2.69
C ILE A 180 1.88 12.72 -2.07
N ASP A 181 0.98 13.11 -1.17
CA ASP A 181 0.11 12.19 -0.45
C ASP A 181 -1.37 12.59 -0.60
N ILE A 182 -2.21 11.58 -0.82
CA ILE A 182 -3.65 11.72 -1.06
C ILE A 182 -4.41 10.65 -0.30
N LYS A 183 -5.49 11.06 0.37
CA LYS A 183 -6.39 10.16 1.08
C LYS A 183 -7.83 10.50 0.75
N VAL A 184 -8.72 9.53 0.83
CA VAL A 184 -10.13 9.67 0.40
C VAL A 184 -11.04 9.13 1.49
N THR A 185 -12.20 9.77 1.67
CA THR A 185 -13.20 9.26 2.60
C THR A 185 -13.90 8.02 2.04
N PRO A 186 -14.29 7.03 2.88
CA PRO A 186 -14.97 5.80 2.43
C PRO A 186 -16.28 6.03 1.64
N ASP A 187 -16.93 7.18 1.83
CA ASP A 187 -18.13 7.57 1.09
C ASP A 187 -17.82 8.13 -0.33
N ASN A 188 -16.55 8.16 -0.72
CA ASN A 188 -16.03 8.70 -1.98
C ASN A 188 -16.31 10.19 -2.23
N ASN A 189 -16.68 10.97 -1.21
CA ASN A 189 -17.12 12.35 -1.44
C ASN A 189 -16.06 13.41 -1.18
N TRP A 190 -14.98 13.07 -0.47
CA TRP A 190 -13.98 14.03 -0.02
C TRP A 190 -12.57 13.47 -0.18
N VAL A 191 -11.67 14.33 -0.63
CA VAL A 191 -10.25 14.05 -0.81
C VAL A 191 -9.47 14.99 0.09
N LEU A 192 -8.50 14.45 0.81
CA LEU A 192 -7.50 15.21 1.56
C LEU A 192 -6.20 15.16 0.76
N VAL A 193 -5.61 16.34 0.53
CA VAL A 193 -4.27 16.46 -0.06
C VAL A 193 -3.39 17.31 0.83
N ASN A 194 -2.13 16.91 0.91
CA ASN A 194 -1.09 17.63 1.61
C ASN A 194 -0.14 18.25 0.60
N HIS A 195 0.09 19.56 0.76
CA HIS A 195 1.02 20.34 -0.04
C HIS A 195 2.34 20.50 0.70
N GLU A 196 3.39 19.92 0.16
CA GLU A 196 4.74 19.99 0.71
C GLU A 196 5.58 21.06 -0.01
N LEU A 197 6.44 21.78 0.74
CA LEU A 197 7.38 22.75 0.19
C LEU A 197 8.58 22.03 -0.45
N THR A 198 8.85 22.33 -1.72
CA THR A 198 10.08 21.91 -2.39
C THR A 198 11.21 22.90 -2.16
N ASN A 199 12.43 22.37 -2.16
CA ASN A 199 13.65 23.14 -2.03
C ASN A 199 13.74 24.13 -3.21
N SER A 200 13.66 25.43 -2.94
CA SER A 200 13.58 26.51 -3.94
C SER A 200 14.78 26.60 -4.91
N ASP A 201 15.84 25.83 -4.67
CA ASP A 201 17.04 25.77 -5.49
C ASP A 201 16.95 24.76 -6.65
N LEU A 202 15.95 23.87 -6.65
CA LEU A 202 15.85 22.75 -7.61
C LEU A 202 14.57 22.75 -8.47
N ASP A 203 13.53 23.46 -8.06
CA ASP A 203 12.23 23.48 -8.74
C ASP A 203 11.82 24.84 -9.31
N PRO A 204 11.24 24.90 -10.53
CA PRO A 204 10.63 26.12 -11.05
C PRO A 204 9.33 26.45 -10.31
N ILE A 205 9.28 27.63 -9.69
CA ILE A 205 8.11 28.17 -8.99
C ILE A 205 6.93 28.30 -9.96
N PRO A 206 5.73 27.77 -9.64
CA PRO A 206 4.61 27.68 -10.58
C PRO A 206 4.10 29.01 -11.19
N GLN A 207 4.51 30.20 -10.75
CA GLN A 207 4.10 31.47 -11.37
C GLN A 207 5.15 32.62 -11.41
N ASP A 208 6.44 32.37 -11.15
CA ASP A 208 7.51 33.42 -11.15
C ASP A 208 7.14 34.65 -10.28
N ASP A 209 6.26 34.44 -9.30
CA ASP A 209 5.74 35.39 -8.34
C ASP A 209 6.29 35.01 -6.96
N ASP A 210 7.23 35.82 -6.45
CA ASP A 210 7.82 35.70 -5.11
C ASP A 210 6.78 35.72 -3.96
N ALA A 211 5.51 36.03 -4.22
CA ALA A 211 4.43 35.96 -3.25
C ALA A 211 3.84 34.55 -3.07
N ASN A 212 4.10 33.62 -3.99
CA ASN A 212 3.61 32.24 -3.98
C ASN A 212 4.69 31.23 -3.56
N SER A 213 5.55 31.64 -2.62
CA SER A 213 6.67 30.87 -2.10
C SER A 213 6.19 29.70 -1.20
N GLY A 214 5.70 28.62 -1.81
CA GLY A 214 5.58 27.29 -1.19
C GLY A 214 5.10 27.26 0.27
N ALA A 215 3.99 27.94 0.56
CA ALA A 215 3.33 27.76 1.85
C ALA A 215 2.77 26.34 1.89
N ASN A 216 3.20 25.54 2.86
CA ASN A 216 2.60 24.23 3.08
C ASN A 216 1.10 24.42 3.33
N ARG A 217 0.30 23.42 2.98
CA ARG A 217 -1.16 23.52 3.13
C ARG A 217 -1.78 22.13 3.20
N LEU A 218 -2.83 21.98 4.00
CA LEU A 218 -3.77 20.87 3.83
C LEU A 218 -5.00 21.38 3.10
N ASP A 219 -5.46 20.67 2.08
CA ASP A 219 -6.73 20.97 1.41
C ASP A 219 -7.69 19.81 1.55
N VAL A 220 -8.96 20.13 1.79
CA VAL A 220 -10.08 19.19 1.60
C VAL A 220 -10.80 19.58 0.32
N ILE A 221 -10.95 18.61 -0.58
CA ILE A 221 -11.59 18.75 -1.89
C ILE A 221 -12.86 17.92 -1.92
N SER A 222 -13.97 18.56 -2.27
CA SER A 222 -15.21 17.87 -2.60
C SER A 222 -15.10 17.20 -3.96
N VAL A 223 -15.37 15.91 -4.00
CA VAL A 223 -15.40 15.09 -5.22
C VAL A 223 -16.76 14.39 -5.41
N VAL A 224 -17.81 14.87 -4.74
CA VAL A 224 -19.20 14.40 -4.92
C VAL A 224 -19.55 14.33 -6.41
N ASN A 225 -19.22 15.40 -7.16
CA ASN A 225 -19.13 15.35 -8.61
C ASN A 225 -17.70 15.02 -9.04
N LYS A 226 -17.45 13.76 -9.44
CA LYS A 226 -16.13 13.25 -9.87
C LYS A 226 -15.56 13.96 -11.11
N ASN A 227 -16.36 14.75 -11.83
CA ASN A 227 -15.92 15.52 -13.00
C ASN A 227 -15.57 16.98 -12.67
N GLU A 228 -15.93 17.44 -11.48
CA GLU A 228 -15.79 18.84 -11.04
C GLU A 228 -15.34 18.87 -9.57
N PRO A 229 -14.12 18.41 -9.25
CA PRO A 229 -13.57 18.52 -7.90
C PRO A 229 -13.42 19.99 -7.49
N ILE A 230 -13.78 20.31 -6.23
CA ILE A 230 -13.82 21.69 -5.70
C ILE A 230 -13.17 21.73 -4.32
N LYS A 231 -12.17 22.59 -4.12
CA LYS A 231 -11.59 22.85 -2.79
C LYS A 231 -12.64 23.48 -1.86
N VAL A 232 -12.85 22.88 -0.69
CA VAL A 232 -13.87 23.29 0.29
C VAL A 232 -13.30 23.72 1.64
N ALA A 233 -12.14 23.22 2.05
CA ALA A 233 -11.47 23.64 3.28
C ALA A 233 -9.96 23.68 3.10
N GLU A 234 -9.29 24.51 3.91
CA GLU A 234 -7.83 24.59 3.90
C GLU A 234 -7.25 24.87 5.30
N TRP A 235 -6.00 24.42 5.49
CA TRP A 235 -5.14 24.81 6.61
C TRP A 235 -3.86 25.46 6.06
N ASN A 236 -3.69 26.76 6.30
CA ASN A 236 -2.48 27.49 5.89
C ASN A 236 -1.38 27.42 6.97
N ASN A 237 -0.11 27.35 6.56
CA ASN A 237 1.07 27.24 7.43
C ASN A 237 1.16 25.98 8.34
N PRO A 238 0.97 24.75 7.84
CA PRO A 238 1.64 23.61 8.44
C PRO A 238 3.18 23.80 8.40
N PRO A 239 3.91 23.33 9.41
CA PRO A 239 5.38 23.26 9.34
C PRO A 239 5.82 22.31 8.21
N ALA A 240 6.71 22.74 7.30
CA ALA A 240 7.27 22.03 6.11
C ALA A 240 6.34 21.21 5.18
N GLY A 241 5.05 21.06 5.50
CA GLY A 241 4.21 20.03 4.93
C GLY A 241 4.33 18.79 5.81
N PHE A 242 3.25 18.02 5.90
CA PHE A 242 3.34 16.69 6.51
C PHE A 242 4.10 15.76 5.54
N HIS A 243 4.78 14.70 6.01
CA HIS A 243 5.29 13.70 5.05
C HIS A 243 4.11 12.90 4.51
N ASN A 244 3.35 12.28 5.41
CA ASN A 244 2.09 11.62 5.11
C ASN A 244 0.96 12.08 6.04
N GLN A 245 -0.25 11.64 5.72
CA GLN A 245 -1.45 11.90 6.49
C GLN A 245 -2.45 10.75 6.35
N ASP A 246 -3.41 10.75 7.27
CA ASP A 246 -4.61 9.92 7.14
C ASP A 246 -5.83 10.66 7.70
N MET A 247 -7.02 10.08 7.54
CA MET A 247 -8.26 10.68 7.99
C MET A 247 -9.24 9.67 8.59
N HIS A 248 -10.21 10.18 9.34
CA HIS A 248 -11.32 9.39 9.85
C HIS A 248 -12.62 10.19 9.86
N VAL A 249 -13.69 9.56 9.38
CA VAL A 249 -15.07 10.03 9.54
C VAL A 249 -15.67 9.40 10.79
N ASP A 250 -15.84 10.19 11.83
CA ASP A 250 -16.38 9.76 13.12
C ASP A 250 -17.85 10.17 13.27
N CYS A 251 -18.76 9.20 13.16
CA CYS A 251 -20.20 9.41 13.37
C CYS A 251 -20.67 9.06 14.80
N ASP A 252 -19.77 8.56 15.65
CA ASP A 252 -20.08 8.09 17.00
C ASP A 252 -19.42 8.95 18.09
N TRP A 253 -18.95 10.15 17.75
CA TRP A 253 -18.30 11.05 18.70
C TRP A 253 -19.29 11.59 19.74
N GLU A 254 -19.30 11.00 20.95
CA GLU A 254 -20.26 11.35 22.01
C GLU A 254 -19.59 11.58 23.39
N PRO A 255 -19.90 12.71 24.09
CA PRO A 255 -20.68 13.84 23.60
C PRO A 255 -19.86 14.64 22.59
N ALA A 256 -20.41 14.88 21.40
CA ALA A 256 -19.84 15.78 20.42
C ALA A 256 -19.72 17.19 21.00
N ASN A 257 -18.78 17.98 20.44
CA ASN A 257 -18.62 19.37 20.85
C ASN A 257 -19.96 20.12 20.74
N PRO A 258 -20.48 20.75 21.82
CA PRO A 258 -21.75 21.45 21.78
C PRO A 258 -21.87 22.55 20.71
N LEU A 259 -20.74 23.08 20.21
CA LEU A 259 -20.71 24.04 19.11
C LEU A 259 -21.03 23.41 17.75
N TRP A 260 -20.78 22.10 17.58
CA TRP A 260 -20.92 21.36 16.32
C TRP A 260 -21.75 20.09 16.46
N ALA A 261 -22.43 19.89 17.59
CA ALA A 261 -23.35 18.77 17.86
C ALA A 261 -24.58 18.73 16.93
N ALA A 262 -24.64 19.58 15.91
CA ALA A 262 -25.62 19.53 14.84
C ALA A 262 -25.15 18.65 13.66
N GLU A 263 -23.85 18.33 13.56
CA GLU A 263 -23.30 17.40 12.58
C GLU A 263 -23.61 15.95 13.00
N GLU A 264 -23.96 15.10 12.03
CA GLU A 264 -24.13 13.65 12.26
C GLU A 264 -22.80 12.90 12.24
N CYS A 265 -21.82 13.39 11.47
CA CYS A 265 -20.48 12.83 11.37
C CYS A 265 -19.42 13.92 11.29
N HIS A 266 -18.22 13.60 11.79
CA HIS A 266 -17.13 14.54 12.02
C HIS A 266 -15.86 14.07 11.32
N LEU A 267 -15.17 14.96 10.61
CA LEU A 267 -13.93 14.63 9.91
C LEU A 267 -12.71 15.02 10.74
N PHE A 268 -11.91 14.02 11.12
CA PHE A 268 -10.59 14.19 11.73
C PHE A 268 -9.50 13.86 10.74
N LEU A 269 -8.39 14.60 10.80
CA LEU A 269 -7.20 14.40 9.97
C LEU A 269 -5.99 14.16 10.87
N TYR A 270 -5.06 13.33 10.44
CA TYR A 270 -3.89 12.92 11.21
C TYR A 270 -2.62 13.15 10.38
N GLY A 271 -1.96 14.30 10.56
CA GLY A 271 -0.76 14.67 9.80
C GLY A 271 0.53 14.25 10.49
N ALA A 272 1.50 13.73 9.72
CA ALA A 272 2.81 13.32 10.21
C ALA A 272 3.86 14.43 10.04
N ASP A 273 4.21 15.15 11.13
CA ASP A 273 5.21 16.22 11.09
C ASP A 273 6.62 15.63 11.27
N PRO A 274 7.45 15.64 10.23
CA PRO A 274 8.77 15.00 10.21
C PRO A 274 9.83 15.72 11.05
N TYR A 275 9.59 16.97 11.49
CA TYR A 275 10.67 17.80 12.00
C TYR A 275 11.30 17.19 13.27
N PRO A 276 12.62 16.89 13.27
CA PRO A 276 13.26 15.99 14.23
C PRO A 276 13.57 16.59 15.61
N GLU A 277 12.88 17.65 16.06
CA GLU A 277 13.21 18.33 17.31
C GLU A 277 12.19 18.07 18.43
N MET A 278 12.66 17.46 19.51
CA MET A 278 11.92 17.09 20.73
C MET A 278 11.33 18.27 21.52
N VAL A 279 11.83 19.50 21.31
CA VAL A 279 11.36 20.68 22.04
C VAL A 279 11.52 21.90 21.15
N GLU A 280 10.44 22.65 21.04
CA GLU A 280 10.38 23.96 20.42
C GLU A 280 11.43 24.95 20.94
N GLY A 281 12.16 25.59 20.03
CA GLY A 281 12.92 26.80 20.33
C GLY A 281 11.99 28.02 20.46
N ASP A 282 12.02 28.68 21.62
CA ASP A 282 11.60 30.07 21.97
C ASP A 282 10.27 30.67 21.43
N SER A 283 9.44 29.99 20.63
CA SER A 283 8.27 30.60 19.97
C SER A 283 6.88 30.16 20.47
N GLY A 284 6.71 29.01 21.13
CA GLY A 284 5.44 28.63 21.77
C GLY A 284 4.22 28.50 20.84
N THR A 285 4.42 28.21 19.55
CA THR A 285 3.41 28.29 18.48
C THR A 285 3.23 26.99 17.67
N PHE A 286 4.12 26.00 17.74
CA PHE A 286 4.02 24.80 16.89
C PHE A 286 4.35 23.48 17.61
N TYR A 287 3.34 22.61 17.75
CA TYR A 287 3.47 21.21 18.16
C TYR A 287 4.16 20.36 17.07
N LYS A 288 4.93 19.31 17.45
CA LYS A 288 5.73 18.43 16.57
C LYS A 288 5.38 16.95 16.74
N GLY A 289 5.53 16.14 15.69
CA GLY A 289 5.09 14.74 15.64
C GLY A 289 3.72 14.57 14.99
N THR A 290 2.88 13.68 15.51
CA THR A 290 1.52 13.48 15.00
C THR A 290 0.70 14.71 15.36
N GLN A 291 0.17 15.41 14.37
CA GLN A 291 -0.78 16.52 14.56
C GLN A 291 -2.17 16.07 14.16
N ILE A 292 -3.15 16.33 15.04
CA ILE A 292 -4.54 15.98 14.79
C ILE A 292 -5.31 17.24 14.48
N PHE A 293 -6.12 17.18 13.42
CA PHE A 293 -6.98 18.25 12.97
C PHE A 293 -8.43 17.82 12.99
N TYR A 294 -9.31 18.80 13.15
CA TYR A 294 -10.74 18.65 13.00
C TYR A 294 -11.20 19.63 11.94
N VAL A 295 -12.08 19.16 11.06
CA VAL A 295 -12.61 19.97 9.98
C VAL A 295 -14.03 20.42 10.34
N PRO A 296 -14.23 21.70 10.73
CA PRO A 296 -15.49 22.15 11.30
C PRO A 296 -16.62 22.29 10.29
N LEU A 297 -17.84 22.20 10.81
CA LEU A 297 -19.13 22.36 10.10
C LEU A 297 -19.49 21.18 9.18
N GLY A 298 -18.66 20.13 9.13
CA GLY A 298 -18.98 18.83 8.56
C GLY A 298 -19.40 18.83 7.08
N PHE A 299 -19.68 17.63 6.57
CA PHE A 299 -20.02 17.40 5.17
C PHE A 299 -21.30 18.11 4.68
N GLU A 300 -22.20 18.48 5.60
CA GLU A 300 -23.52 19.02 5.27
C GLU A 300 -23.58 20.55 5.18
N SER A 301 -22.62 21.26 5.78
CA SER A 301 -22.59 22.74 5.72
C SER A 301 -21.94 23.28 4.45
N TRP A 302 -21.15 22.45 3.77
CA TRP A 302 -20.38 22.84 2.60
C TRP A 302 -21.23 22.77 1.35
N ASN A 303 -21.92 23.87 1.07
CA ASN A 303 -22.62 24.02 -0.18
C ASN A 303 -21.66 24.65 -1.22
N PRO A 304 -21.23 23.90 -2.25
CA PRO A 304 -20.30 24.38 -3.30
C PRO A 304 -20.88 25.54 -4.13
N MET A 305 -22.18 25.85 -3.96
CA MET A 305 -22.87 26.99 -4.59
C MET A 305 -22.95 28.24 -3.70
N SER A 306 -22.38 28.25 -2.50
CA SER A 306 -22.43 29.39 -1.58
C SER A 306 -21.42 30.47 -1.94
N THR A 307 -21.68 31.74 -1.60
CA THR A 307 -20.73 32.84 -1.88
C THR A 307 -19.52 32.79 -0.94
N ASP A 308 -18.35 33.28 -1.36
CA ASP A 308 -17.11 33.31 -0.55
C ASP A 308 -17.31 33.92 0.85
N GLU A 309 -18.12 34.98 0.97
CA GLU A 309 -18.42 35.64 2.26
C GLU A 309 -19.20 34.74 3.24
N GLN A 310 -19.96 33.75 2.74
CA GLN A 310 -20.70 32.78 3.56
C GLN A 310 -19.85 31.57 3.95
N GLN A 311 -18.77 31.30 3.20
CA GLN A 311 -17.90 30.15 3.41
C GLN A 311 -16.66 30.52 4.25
N ASN A 312 -16.18 31.77 4.21
CA ASN A 312 -14.98 32.20 4.92
C ASN A 312 -15.00 32.03 6.45
N ASP A 313 -16.17 31.86 7.06
CA ASP A 313 -16.28 31.55 8.50
C ASP A 313 -16.14 30.04 8.81
N SER A 314 -16.19 29.13 7.82
CA SER A 314 -16.28 27.67 7.99
C SER A 314 -15.15 26.84 7.36
N ARG A 315 -14.33 27.41 6.47
CA ARG A 315 -13.31 26.67 5.69
C ARG A 315 -12.00 26.38 6.43
N GLN A 316 -11.80 26.93 7.63
CA GLN A 316 -10.54 26.77 8.34
C GLN A 316 -10.52 25.42 9.07
N ILE A 317 -9.65 24.52 8.64
CA ILE A 317 -9.29 23.31 9.39
C ILE A 317 -8.71 23.74 10.76
N LEU A 318 -9.05 23.06 11.85
CA LEU A 318 -8.61 23.44 13.20
C LEU A 318 -7.68 22.38 13.76
N ARG A 319 -6.57 22.79 14.37
CA ARG A 319 -5.76 21.86 15.16
C ARG A 319 -6.55 21.43 16.41
N TRP A 320 -6.62 20.12 16.64
CA TRP A 320 -7.43 19.48 17.68
C TRP A 320 -6.61 18.78 18.75
N GLY A 321 -5.44 18.24 18.40
CA GLY A 321 -4.61 17.45 19.30
C GLY A 321 -3.23 17.17 18.72
N GLY A 322 -2.44 16.41 19.46
CA GLY A 322 -1.15 15.92 18.98
C GLY A 322 -0.52 14.84 19.88
N SER A 323 0.37 14.04 19.29
CA SER A 323 1.19 13.04 20.00
C SER A 323 2.63 13.00 19.47
N SER A 324 3.58 12.81 20.39
CA SER A 324 5.00 12.60 20.10
C SER A 324 5.61 11.67 21.14
N PRO A 325 6.47 10.70 20.75
CA PRO A 325 7.07 9.76 21.67
C PRO A 325 7.84 10.44 22.80
N GLU A 326 7.66 9.93 24.02
CA GLU A 326 8.49 10.36 25.14
C GLU A 326 9.96 9.96 24.89
N PRO A 327 10.94 10.88 25.01
CA PRO A 327 12.33 10.62 24.64
C PRO A 327 12.97 9.42 25.32
N ASP A 328 12.62 9.18 26.58
CA ASP A 328 13.15 8.05 27.36
C ASP A 328 12.63 6.69 26.85
N THR A 329 11.62 6.68 25.96
CA THR A 329 11.02 5.47 25.37
C THR A 329 11.55 5.17 23.97
N THR A 330 12.50 5.93 23.44
CA THR A 330 13.01 5.76 22.06
C THR A 330 14.28 4.91 21.99
N CYS A 331 14.79 4.42 23.12
CA CYS A 331 16.06 3.70 23.17
C CYS A 331 17.24 4.55 22.61
N GLY A 332 17.11 5.89 22.67
CA GLY A 332 18.08 6.85 22.13
C GLY A 332 17.94 7.13 20.63
N GLY A 333 16.91 6.59 19.98
CA GLY A 333 16.61 6.79 18.56
C GLY A 333 16.04 8.17 18.24
N SER A 334 16.17 8.55 16.96
CA SER A 334 15.52 9.72 16.37
C SER A 334 13.98 9.66 16.45
N ILE A 335 13.37 10.82 16.63
CA ILE A 335 11.91 11.03 16.56
C ILE A 335 11.64 11.79 15.28
N PHE A 336 11.36 11.04 14.23
CA PHE A 336 10.96 11.56 12.93
C PHE A 336 9.65 10.88 12.57
N ASN A 337 8.54 11.62 12.60
CA ASN A 337 7.24 11.06 12.27
C ASN A 337 7.10 11.03 10.76
N HIS A 338 7.09 9.83 10.19
CA HIS A 338 6.95 9.70 8.75
C HIS A 338 5.49 9.53 8.34
N ASP A 339 4.78 8.65 9.06
CA ASP A 339 3.46 8.18 8.63
C ASP A 339 2.51 7.96 9.81
N ASN A 340 1.21 8.14 9.56
CA ASN A 340 0.14 7.81 10.50
C ASN A 340 -0.92 7.00 9.75
N VAL A 341 -1.27 5.81 10.24
CA VAL A 341 -2.39 5.04 9.70
C VAL A 341 -3.47 4.88 10.76
N PHE A 342 -4.67 5.35 10.43
CA PHE A 342 -5.86 5.19 11.25
C PHE A 342 -6.47 3.81 11.03
N HIS A 343 -6.80 3.13 12.12
CA HIS A 343 -7.46 1.83 12.04
C HIS A 343 -8.33 1.56 13.28
N ILE A 344 -9.48 0.92 13.09
CA ILE A 344 -10.37 0.49 14.18
C ILE A 344 -10.01 -0.95 14.53
N HIS A 345 -9.37 -1.15 15.67
CA HIS A 345 -8.87 -2.45 16.07
C HIS A 345 -10.01 -3.49 16.16
N PRO A 346 -9.91 -4.65 15.46
CA PRO A 346 -11.06 -5.55 15.27
C PRO A 346 -11.54 -6.22 16.56
N ILE A 347 -10.65 -6.41 17.54
CA ILE A 347 -11.00 -6.99 18.85
C ILE A 347 -11.50 -5.93 19.84
N THR A 348 -10.73 -4.87 20.08
CA THR A 348 -11.04 -3.89 21.13
C THR A 348 -12.05 -2.83 20.71
N GLY A 349 -12.25 -2.62 19.41
CA GLY A 349 -13.05 -1.54 18.85
C GLY A 349 -12.45 -0.14 19.07
N GLN A 350 -11.20 -0.06 19.55
CA GLN A 350 -10.52 1.22 19.72
C GLN A 350 -10.15 1.80 18.35
N LYS A 351 -10.32 3.11 18.22
CA LYS A 351 -9.80 3.91 17.10
C LYS A 351 -8.33 4.21 17.40
N LEU A 352 -7.43 3.55 16.70
CA LEU A 352 -5.99 3.62 16.94
C LEU A 352 -5.28 4.28 15.76
N LEU A 353 -4.23 5.03 16.07
CA LEU A 353 -3.22 5.43 15.09
C LEU A 353 -2.01 4.49 15.22
N TYR A 354 -1.67 3.83 14.13
CA TYR A 354 -0.42 3.11 13.94
C TYR A 354 0.56 4.09 13.31
N VAL A 355 1.47 4.60 14.14
CA VAL A 355 2.35 5.71 13.79
C VAL A 355 3.75 5.20 13.53
N SER A 356 4.26 5.52 12.36
CA SER A 356 5.63 5.24 11.94
C SER A 356 6.54 6.39 12.37
N TYR A 357 7.36 6.10 13.38
CA TYR A 357 8.52 6.94 13.66
C TYR A 357 9.78 6.18 13.33
N TRP A 358 10.77 6.86 12.73
CA TRP A 358 12.03 6.26 12.30
C TRP A 358 12.66 5.32 13.34
N ASP A 359 13.52 5.83 14.24
CA ASP A 359 14.15 4.97 15.24
C ASP A 359 13.32 4.89 16.52
N ALA A 360 12.32 5.76 16.70
CA ALA A 360 11.36 5.58 17.78
C ALA A 360 10.39 4.41 17.51
N GLY A 361 10.41 3.82 16.31
CA GLY A 361 9.69 2.61 15.95
C GLY A 361 8.19 2.81 15.77
N LEU A 362 7.46 1.69 15.71
CA LEU A 362 6.01 1.68 15.66
C LEU A 362 5.44 2.19 16.99
N ARG A 363 4.51 3.13 16.93
CA ARG A 363 3.73 3.63 18.07
C ARG A 363 2.26 3.42 17.82
N ILE A 364 1.53 2.98 18.84
CA ILE A 364 0.09 2.75 18.76
C ILE A 364 -0.57 3.70 19.74
N VAL A 365 -1.34 4.66 19.22
CA VAL A 365 -1.93 5.76 20.00
C VAL A 365 -3.45 5.70 19.92
N ASP A 366 -4.13 5.75 21.07
CA ASP A 366 -5.60 5.73 21.14
C ASP A 366 -6.21 7.12 20.94
N VAL A 367 -6.96 7.26 19.85
CA VAL A 367 -7.69 8.46 19.44
C VAL A 367 -9.21 8.32 19.58
N SER A 368 -9.70 7.27 20.23
CA SER A 368 -11.13 6.92 20.33
C SER A 368 -12.02 7.99 20.95
N ASN A 369 -11.45 8.84 21.80
CA ASN A 369 -12.21 9.81 22.58
C ASN A 369 -11.67 11.23 22.38
N PRO A 370 -11.95 11.89 21.23
CA PRO A 370 -11.56 13.28 21.02
C PRO A 370 -12.19 14.20 22.08
N PRO A 371 -11.43 15.18 22.62
CA PRO A 371 -11.94 16.07 23.64
C PRO A 371 -12.93 17.08 23.07
N ASN A 372 -13.87 17.53 23.88
CA ASN A 372 -14.84 18.59 23.51
C ASN A 372 -14.22 19.99 23.35
N ILE A 373 -13.01 20.19 23.86
CA ILE A 373 -12.26 21.43 23.74
C ILE A 373 -10.95 21.06 23.06
N PRO A 374 -10.58 21.74 21.96
CA PRO A 374 -9.34 21.41 21.26
C PRO A 374 -8.12 21.57 22.17
N ASP A 375 -7.14 20.70 21.97
CA ASP A 375 -5.82 20.72 22.60
C ASP A 375 -4.74 21.00 21.52
N PRO A 376 -4.69 22.23 20.97
CA PRO A 376 -3.82 22.56 19.83
C PRO A 376 -2.33 22.54 20.17
N GLU A 377 -1.98 22.43 21.44
CA GLU A 377 -0.59 22.29 21.90
C GLU A 377 -0.23 20.83 22.21
N GLY A 378 -1.14 19.87 21.96
CA GLY A 378 -0.90 18.44 22.13
C GLY A 378 -0.39 18.06 23.51
N VAL A 379 -0.82 18.76 24.57
CA VAL A 379 -0.29 18.55 25.93
C VAL A 379 -0.92 17.33 26.60
N SER A 380 -2.16 17.03 26.23
CA SER A 380 -2.98 16.01 26.87
C SER A 380 -3.49 14.95 25.91
N TRP A 381 -4.12 15.35 24.80
CA TRP A 381 -4.75 14.43 23.86
C TRP A 381 -4.11 14.47 22.46
N PRO A 382 -3.80 13.30 21.88
CA PRO A 382 -3.69 11.98 22.50
C PRO A 382 -2.30 11.71 23.11
N GLN A 383 -1.48 12.73 23.40
CA GLN A 383 -0.13 12.60 23.99
C GLN A 383 0.00 11.56 25.11
N ASN A 384 -0.99 11.45 26.01
CA ASN A 384 -0.95 10.50 27.13
C ASN A 384 -1.64 9.15 26.85
N ASN A 385 -2.02 8.90 25.60
CA ASN A 385 -2.80 7.74 25.16
C ASN A 385 -1.98 6.77 24.29
N GLU A 386 -0.64 6.76 24.39
CA GLU A 386 0.15 5.66 23.81
C GLU A 386 -0.28 4.35 24.48
N VAL A 387 -0.86 3.43 23.70
CA VAL A 387 -1.32 2.11 24.15
C VAL A 387 -0.17 1.12 24.13
N GLY A 388 0.63 1.16 23.07
CA GLY A 388 1.78 0.28 22.91
C GLY A 388 2.76 0.76 21.87
N ARG A 389 3.88 0.05 21.75
CA ARG A 389 4.97 0.40 20.83
C ARG A 389 5.80 -0.82 20.49
N TRP A 390 6.41 -0.83 19.31
CA TRP A 390 7.42 -1.83 18.99
C TRP A 390 8.66 -1.15 18.41
N LEU A 391 9.81 -1.55 18.94
CA LEU A 391 11.12 -1.19 18.45
C LEU A 391 12.07 -2.36 18.68
N GLY A 392 13.09 -2.52 17.85
CA GLY A 392 14.00 -3.67 17.93
C GLY A 392 14.78 -3.77 19.25
N CYS A 393 14.86 -2.70 20.04
CA CYS A 393 15.57 -2.67 21.33
C CYS A 393 14.67 -2.33 22.54
N PRO A 394 15.10 -2.65 23.77
CA PRO A 394 14.37 -2.28 24.98
C PRO A 394 14.21 -0.77 25.14
N SER A 395 12.98 -0.33 25.46
CA SER A 395 12.62 1.08 25.72
C SER A 395 12.21 1.35 27.17
N ALA A 396 12.35 0.36 28.05
CA ALA A 396 12.12 0.50 29.48
C ALA A 396 13.21 -0.24 30.28
N SER A 397 13.19 -0.07 31.60
CA SER A 397 14.12 -0.78 32.50
C SER A 397 13.57 -2.11 33.01
N ASP A 398 12.25 -2.30 33.00
CA ASP A 398 11.54 -3.51 33.41
C ASP A 398 10.22 -3.66 32.63
N GLY A 399 9.49 -4.75 32.88
CA GLY A 399 8.19 -5.03 32.24
C GLY A 399 8.28 -5.46 30.78
N TRP A 400 7.18 -5.30 30.04
CA TRP A 400 7.03 -5.76 28.66
C TRP A 400 8.03 -5.14 27.67
N TYR A 401 8.38 -3.87 27.90
CA TYR A 401 9.34 -3.12 27.08
C TYR A 401 10.76 -3.09 27.67
N GLY A 402 10.98 -3.75 28.81
CA GLY A 402 12.28 -3.89 29.43
C GLY A 402 13.08 -5.06 28.85
N PRO A 403 14.36 -5.22 29.20
CA PRO A 403 15.30 -6.13 28.51
C PRO A 403 14.95 -7.64 28.50
N ALA A 404 13.94 -8.05 29.27
CA ALA A 404 13.47 -9.44 29.33
C ALA A 404 11.99 -9.57 28.89
N GLY A 405 11.43 -8.50 28.33
CA GLY A 405 10.03 -8.44 27.90
C GLY A 405 9.86 -8.79 26.43
N GLY A 406 8.58 -8.84 26.01
CA GLY A 406 8.18 -9.23 24.66
C GLY A 406 8.25 -8.13 23.61
N GLY A 407 8.30 -6.86 24.01
CA GLY A 407 8.09 -5.69 23.15
C GLY A 407 9.24 -5.31 22.21
N HIS A 408 10.20 -6.21 22.00
CA HIS A 408 11.39 -5.96 21.20
C HIS A 408 12.00 -7.28 20.71
N ALA A 409 12.92 -7.20 19.75
CA ALA A 409 13.60 -8.36 19.17
C ALA A 409 14.99 -8.65 19.79
N ASN A 410 15.24 -8.22 21.04
CA ASN A 410 16.52 -8.35 21.75
C ASN A 410 17.72 -7.68 21.04
N MET A 411 17.48 -6.71 20.17
CA MET A 411 18.55 -5.93 19.57
C MET A 411 19.09 -4.91 20.58
N THR A 412 20.37 -4.60 20.46
CA THR A 412 20.94 -3.42 21.12
C THR A 412 20.49 -2.13 20.42
N SER A 413 20.63 -0.99 21.10
CA SER A 413 20.36 0.32 20.47
C SER A 413 21.22 0.57 19.22
N GLU A 414 22.45 0.04 19.20
CA GLU A 414 23.36 0.15 18.05
C GLU A 414 22.90 -0.72 16.85
N GLU A 415 22.34 -1.90 17.13
CA GLU A 415 21.77 -2.78 16.11
C GLU A 415 20.43 -2.27 15.59
N TRP A 416 19.67 -1.51 16.40
CA TRP A 416 18.38 -0.94 15.99
C TRP A 416 18.55 0.37 15.19
N GLY A 417 18.97 1.46 15.84
CA GLY A 417 19.07 2.80 15.25
C GLY A 417 20.50 3.34 15.15
N GLY A 418 21.50 2.58 15.58
CA GLY A 418 22.91 2.95 15.44
C GLY A 418 23.42 2.83 14.00
N SER A 419 24.73 2.99 13.81
CA SER A 419 25.34 2.87 12.48
C SER A 419 25.12 1.49 11.85
N SER A 420 25.14 0.44 12.67
CA SER A 420 24.84 -0.91 12.19
C SER A 420 23.36 -1.12 11.87
N GLY A 421 22.46 -0.49 12.63
CA GLY A 421 21.03 -0.48 12.37
C GLY A 421 20.66 0.25 11.09
N ALA A 422 21.22 1.44 10.86
CA ALA A 422 21.02 2.21 9.63
C ALA A 422 21.54 1.47 8.38
N LEU A 423 22.64 0.72 8.50
CA LEU A 423 23.18 -0.08 7.39
C LEU A 423 22.28 -1.27 7.03
N ASN A 424 21.75 -1.97 8.03
CA ASN A 424 20.93 -3.16 7.79
C ASN A 424 19.46 -2.83 7.61
N GLY A 425 19.06 -1.66 8.06
CA GLY A 425 17.70 -1.23 7.97
C GLY A 425 16.77 -1.82 9.04
N ASN A 426 17.22 -1.78 10.28
CA ASN A 426 16.41 -2.23 11.41
C ASN A 426 15.49 -1.12 11.92
N GLY A 427 16.00 0.11 12.10
CA GLY A 427 15.22 1.32 12.42
C GLY A 427 14.64 2.00 11.16
N TRP A 428 14.46 3.33 11.23
CA TRP A 428 13.93 4.16 10.14
C TRP A 428 12.57 3.71 9.61
N ILE A 429 11.68 3.30 10.52
CA ILE A 429 10.32 2.88 10.17
C ILE A 429 9.59 4.02 9.45
N HIS A 430 9.08 3.66 8.27
CA HIS A 430 8.57 4.57 7.25
C HIS A 430 7.05 4.43 7.11
N TYR A 431 6.55 3.20 6.93
CA TYR A 431 5.13 2.88 6.89
C TYR A 431 4.76 1.76 7.87
N ALA A 432 3.49 1.78 8.27
CA ALA A 432 2.85 0.74 9.05
C ALA A 432 1.53 0.37 8.38
N VAL A 433 1.33 -0.92 8.11
CA VAL A 433 0.13 -1.43 7.43
C VAL A 433 -0.51 -2.48 8.34
N PRO A 434 -1.52 -2.09 9.15
CA PRO A 434 -2.32 -3.03 9.92
C PRO A 434 -3.30 -3.77 9.01
N TYR A 435 -3.58 -5.04 9.31
CA TYR A 435 -4.68 -5.76 8.66
C TYR A 435 -6.04 -5.23 9.13
N ASP A 436 -7.02 -5.15 8.23
CA ASP A 436 -8.38 -4.74 8.63
C ASP A 436 -9.14 -5.78 9.46
N HIS A 437 -8.63 -7.01 9.50
CA HIS A 437 -9.32 -8.19 10.00
C HIS A 437 -8.35 -9.10 10.76
N LEU A 438 -8.91 -10.09 11.46
CA LEU A 438 -8.10 -11.12 12.13
C LEU A 438 -7.79 -12.24 11.16
N LEU A 439 -6.57 -12.77 11.25
CA LEU A 439 -6.10 -13.91 10.46
C LEU A 439 -5.99 -15.16 11.32
N CYS A 440 -6.41 -16.29 10.77
CA CYS A 440 -6.11 -17.62 11.26
C CYS A 440 -5.87 -18.55 10.07
N ASN A 441 -4.62 -18.94 9.84
CA ASN A 441 -4.21 -19.90 8.80
C ASN A 441 -4.69 -19.53 7.39
N GLY A 442 -4.71 -18.24 7.08
CA GLY A 442 -5.19 -17.70 5.80
C GLY A 442 -6.68 -17.46 5.71
N ALA A 443 -7.46 -17.89 6.71
CA ALA A 443 -8.84 -17.44 6.86
C ALA A 443 -8.87 -16.08 7.55
N LYS A 444 -9.84 -15.24 7.15
CA LYS A 444 -10.21 -14.04 7.90
C LYS A 444 -11.46 -14.26 8.73
N ASP A 445 -11.61 -13.50 9.81
CA ASP A 445 -12.73 -13.62 10.75
C ASP A 445 -14.09 -13.24 10.16
N THR A 446 -14.09 -12.57 8.99
CA THR A 446 -15.29 -12.23 8.23
C THR A 446 -15.69 -13.29 7.20
N ASP A 447 -14.86 -14.32 6.98
CA ASP A 447 -15.21 -15.43 6.09
C ASP A 447 -16.28 -16.35 6.70
N PRO A 448 -17.03 -17.10 5.88
CA PRO A 448 -17.94 -18.11 6.39
C PRO A 448 -17.20 -19.16 7.23
N MET A 449 -17.67 -19.43 8.45
CA MET A 449 -17.02 -20.36 9.38
C MET A 449 -16.74 -21.76 8.79
N GLU A 450 -17.51 -22.22 7.81
CA GLU A 450 -17.26 -23.47 7.10
C GLU A 450 -16.00 -23.51 6.21
N THR A 451 -15.39 -22.35 5.93
CA THR A 451 -14.13 -22.25 5.17
C THR A 451 -12.90 -22.28 6.08
N TRP A 452 -13.09 -22.16 7.40
CA TRP A 452 -12.00 -22.10 8.36
C TRP A 452 -11.40 -23.47 8.65
N ASP A 453 -10.09 -23.51 8.88
CA ASP A 453 -9.39 -24.69 9.35
C ASP A 453 -9.82 -25.09 10.78
N ALA A 454 -9.63 -26.36 11.13
CA ALA A 454 -10.04 -26.87 12.44
C ALA A 454 -9.34 -26.15 13.60
N GLU A 455 -8.08 -25.73 13.40
CA GLU A 455 -7.33 -24.96 14.39
C GLU A 455 -7.86 -23.53 14.59
N CYS A 456 -8.78 -23.04 13.76
CA CYS A 456 -9.43 -21.73 13.93
C CYS A 456 -10.71 -21.81 14.78
N GLY A 457 -11.18 -23.02 15.06
CA GLY A 457 -12.32 -23.28 15.95
C GLY A 457 -13.59 -22.54 15.53
N THR A 458 -14.23 -21.87 16.49
CA THR A 458 -15.45 -21.08 16.28
C THR A 458 -15.22 -19.57 16.19
N GLY A 459 -13.95 -19.16 16.02
CA GLY A 459 -13.55 -17.76 15.87
C GLY A 459 -12.68 -17.24 17.03
N PRO A 460 -12.42 -15.92 17.08
CA PRO A 460 -11.52 -15.29 18.06
C PRO A 460 -11.92 -15.49 19.53
N GLU A 461 -13.21 -15.69 19.79
CA GLU A 461 -13.77 -15.92 21.13
C GLU A 461 -13.77 -17.41 21.56
N ASP A 462 -13.25 -18.30 20.72
CA ASP A 462 -13.17 -19.72 21.03
C ASP A 462 -12.21 -19.95 22.21
N ALA A 463 -12.64 -20.72 23.21
CA ALA A 463 -11.90 -20.91 24.44
C ALA A 463 -10.59 -21.72 24.27
N GLU A 464 -10.48 -22.53 23.22
CA GLU A 464 -9.30 -23.34 22.93
C GLU A 464 -8.53 -22.78 21.73
N PHE A 465 -9.25 -22.38 20.67
CA PHE A 465 -8.66 -21.98 19.39
C PHE A 465 -8.64 -20.48 19.14
N GLY A 466 -9.27 -19.67 20.00
CA GLY A 466 -9.30 -18.21 19.87
C GLY A 466 -7.90 -17.59 19.88
N ILE A 467 -6.95 -18.25 20.54
CA ILE A 467 -5.53 -17.89 20.55
C ILE A 467 -4.86 -17.96 19.17
N ASN A 468 -5.46 -18.60 18.17
CA ASN A 468 -4.88 -18.68 16.83
C ASN A 468 -5.28 -17.51 15.93
N TRP A 469 -6.27 -16.71 16.35
CA TRP A 469 -6.67 -15.51 15.64
C TRP A 469 -5.75 -14.35 15.98
N ARG A 470 -5.12 -13.78 14.95
CA ARG A 470 -4.10 -12.75 15.10
C ARG A 470 -4.43 -11.51 14.30
N HIS A 471 -4.23 -10.36 14.94
CA HIS A 471 -4.13 -9.09 14.24
C HIS A 471 -2.65 -8.82 14.00
N LEU A 472 -2.29 -8.62 12.74
CA LEU A 472 -0.91 -8.40 12.33
C LEU A 472 -0.75 -6.97 11.79
N THR A 473 0.41 -6.38 12.04
CA THR A 473 0.82 -5.11 11.46
C THR A 473 2.19 -5.28 10.84
N MET A 474 2.30 -4.94 9.57
CA MET A 474 3.58 -4.93 8.87
C MET A 474 4.18 -3.54 9.02
N ILE A 475 5.47 -3.48 9.30
CA ILE A 475 6.20 -2.22 9.28
C ILE A 475 7.39 -2.35 8.35
N ALA A 476 7.62 -1.29 7.58
CA ALA A 476 8.69 -1.24 6.60
C ALA A 476 9.47 0.06 6.78
N PRO A 477 10.80 0.03 6.62
CA PRO A 477 11.61 1.22 6.75
C PRO A 477 12.09 1.79 5.42
N GLU A 478 12.47 3.07 5.41
CA GLU A 478 12.93 3.77 4.20
C GLU A 478 14.33 4.31 4.36
N TYR A 479 15.12 4.16 3.30
CA TYR A 479 16.48 4.68 3.20
C TYR A 479 16.61 5.48 1.92
N GLY A 480 16.99 6.76 2.02
CA GLY A 480 17.37 7.53 0.85
C GLY A 480 18.65 7.01 0.18
N THR A 481 19.59 6.45 0.97
CA THR A 481 20.78 5.73 0.48
C THR A 481 21.30 4.78 1.56
N ASN A 482 21.60 3.52 1.23
CA ASN A 482 22.41 2.65 2.09
C ASN A 482 23.21 1.66 1.23
N THR A 483 24.17 0.92 1.78
CA THR A 483 24.95 -0.04 0.97
C THR A 483 24.31 -1.42 0.90
N ASN A 484 23.37 -1.75 1.79
CA ASN A 484 22.85 -3.11 1.91
C ASN A 484 21.41 -3.28 1.38
N HIS A 485 20.72 -2.19 1.01
CA HIS A 485 19.36 -2.10 0.45
C HIS A 485 18.51 -3.37 0.67
N THR A 486 18.24 -3.65 1.94
CA THR A 486 17.75 -4.97 2.36
C THR A 486 16.30 -5.20 1.98
N GLY A 487 15.48 -4.15 1.91
CA GLY A 487 14.05 -4.27 1.67
C GLY A 487 13.31 -4.92 2.83
N TYR A 488 13.75 -4.70 4.08
CA TYR A 488 13.14 -5.38 5.22
C TYR A 488 11.67 -5.00 5.40
N ILE A 489 10.86 -6.00 5.70
CA ILE A 489 9.48 -5.87 6.18
C ILE A 489 9.36 -6.70 7.45
N TRP A 490 8.83 -6.12 8.52
CA TRP A 490 8.69 -6.78 9.82
C TRP A 490 7.22 -7.03 10.10
N THR A 491 6.88 -8.27 10.49
CA THR A 491 5.50 -8.65 10.85
C THR A 491 5.38 -8.64 12.36
N ILE A 492 4.59 -7.69 12.87
CA ILE A 492 4.37 -7.45 14.30
C ILE A 492 3.00 -7.99 14.68
N ASP A 493 2.92 -8.83 15.71
CA ASP A 493 1.65 -9.15 16.36
C ASP A 493 1.15 -7.90 17.06
N THR A 494 -0.05 -7.45 16.75
CA THR A 494 -0.72 -6.32 17.40
C THR A 494 -2.11 -6.72 17.93
N THR A 495 -2.35 -8.03 18.12
CA THR A 495 -3.61 -8.60 18.62
C THR A 495 -4.00 -8.02 19.98
N ASP A 496 -3.02 -7.86 20.86
CA ASP A 496 -3.11 -6.96 22.01
C ASP A 496 -2.29 -5.71 21.67
N PRO A 497 -2.91 -4.56 21.36
CA PRO A 497 -2.20 -3.37 20.92
C PRO A 497 -1.29 -2.80 22.01
N ALA A 498 -1.46 -3.21 23.27
CA ALA A 498 -0.57 -2.82 24.37
C ALA A 498 0.67 -3.71 24.51
N LYS A 499 0.72 -4.83 23.79
CA LYS A 499 1.79 -5.83 23.85
C LYS A 499 2.23 -6.30 22.46
N PRO A 500 2.66 -5.39 21.57
CA PRO A 500 3.13 -5.80 20.27
C PRO A 500 4.47 -6.56 20.37
N PHE A 501 4.70 -7.54 19.50
CA PHE A 501 5.96 -8.30 19.44
C PHE A 501 6.23 -8.86 18.03
N LEU A 502 7.49 -9.15 17.74
CA LEU A 502 7.94 -9.61 16.42
C LEU A 502 7.58 -11.08 16.18
N LEU A 503 6.95 -11.39 15.04
CA LEU A 503 6.61 -12.76 14.61
C LEU A 503 7.42 -13.24 13.41
N SER A 504 7.68 -12.35 12.46
CA SER A 504 8.38 -12.65 11.21
C SER A 504 9.13 -11.43 10.69
N LYS A 505 10.06 -11.69 9.78
CA LYS A 505 10.71 -10.67 8.98
C LYS A 505 10.95 -11.20 7.57
N TRP A 506 10.79 -10.34 6.59
CA TRP A 506 11.08 -10.60 5.19
C TRP A 506 12.06 -9.57 4.67
N LYS A 507 12.82 -9.91 3.63
CA LYS A 507 13.70 -8.99 2.91
C LYS A 507 13.64 -9.30 1.43
N LEU A 508 14.05 -8.36 0.58
CA LEU A 508 14.19 -8.63 -0.86
C LEU A 508 15.04 -9.90 -1.07
N PRO A 509 14.53 -10.90 -1.82
CA PRO A 509 15.23 -12.14 -2.03
C PRO A 509 16.31 -11.96 -3.08
N GLY A 510 17.52 -12.42 -2.77
CA GLY A 510 18.65 -12.32 -3.68
C GLY A 510 19.95 -11.92 -2.98
N SER A 511 20.99 -11.82 -3.80
CA SER A 511 22.35 -11.45 -3.45
C SER A 511 22.95 -10.69 -4.63
N SER A 512 23.82 -9.72 -4.38
CA SER A 512 24.47 -8.97 -5.46
C SER A 512 25.91 -9.40 -5.69
N ILE A 513 26.42 -9.13 -6.89
CA ILE A 513 27.86 -9.23 -7.19
C ILE A 513 28.46 -7.82 -7.17
N LEU A 514 29.47 -7.60 -6.31
CA LEU A 514 30.20 -6.35 -6.21
C LEU A 514 31.08 -6.11 -7.45
N PRO A 515 31.50 -4.85 -7.73
CA PRO A 515 32.36 -4.53 -8.88
C PRO A 515 33.71 -5.28 -8.91
N ASP A 516 34.16 -5.84 -7.78
CA ASP A 516 35.38 -6.65 -7.69
C ASP A 516 35.13 -8.16 -7.93
N GLY A 517 33.88 -8.55 -8.21
CA GLY A 517 33.43 -9.91 -8.47
C GLY A 517 33.11 -10.73 -7.20
N THR A 518 33.15 -10.12 -6.02
CA THR A 518 32.75 -10.79 -4.77
C THR A 518 31.24 -10.69 -4.54
N GLU A 519 30.67 -11.67 -3.84
CA GLU A 519 29.23 -11.72 -3.54
C GLU A 519 28.92 -10.96 -2.24
N HIS A 520 27.84 -10.17 -2.27
CA HIS A 520 27.30 -9.47 -1.12
C HIS A 520 25.96 -10.11 -0.72
N PRO A 521 25.69 -10.34 0.57
CA PRO A 521 24.54 -11.12 1.04
C PRO A 521 23.17 -10.42 0.88
N HIS A 522 23.16 -9.22 0.34
CA HIS A 522 21.99 -8.40 0.02
C HIS A 522 22.22 -7.70 -1.32
N HIS A 523 21.18 -7.11 -1.88
CA HIS A 523 21.31 -6.23 -3.04
C HIS A 523 22.18 -5.02 -2.69
N TYR A 524 23.36 -4.92 -3.30
CA TYR A 524 24.26 -3.77 -3.17
C TYR A 524 24.06 -2.84 -4.36
N ILE A 525 23.66 -1.60 -4.11
CA ILE A 525 23.61 -0.57 -5.15
C ILE A 525 24.85 0.31 -5.07
N PRO A 526 25.65 0.41 -6.15
CA PRO A 526 26.63 1.49 -6.28
C PRO A 526 25.92 2.83 -6.55
N GLY A 527 25.40 3.49 -5.51
CA GLY A 527 24.90 4.88 -5.46
C GLY A 527 24.04 5.40 -6.61
N GLY A 528 22.79 5.77 -6.34
CA GLY A 528 21.89 6.41 -7.30
C GLY A 528 20.51 5.77 -7.40
N TYR A 529 20.37 4.52 -6.93
CA TYR A 529 19.10 3.80 -6.83
C TYR A 529 18.66 3.64 -5.39
N ILE A 530 17.36 3.43 -5.21
CA ILE A 530 16.72 3.17 -3.92
C ILE A 530 15.87 1.90 -4.07
N TYR A 531 16.14 0.86 -3.31
CA TYR A 531 15.28 -0.35 -3.23
C TYR A 531 14.55 -0.46 -1.89
N SER A 532 14.35 0.67 -1.21
CA SER A 532 13.57 0.72 0.02
C SER A 532 12.09 0.45 -0.30
N PRO A 533 11.35 -0.27 0.56
CA PRO A 533 9.90 -0.33 0.47
C PRO A 533 9.33 1.10 0.62
N HIS A 534 8.33 1.43 -0.18
CA HIS A 534 7.73 2.76 -0.16
C HIS A 534 6.27 2.77 0.28
N ASN A 535 5.44 1.83 -0.18
CA ASN A 535 4.03 1.75 0.22
C ASN A 535 3.60 0.27 0.19
N GLY A 536 2.51 -0.07 0.86
CA GLY A 536 1.91 -1.39 0.75
C GLY A 536 0.50 -1.46 1.29
N ASP A 537 -0.18 -2.54 0.95
CA ASP A 537 -1.57 -2.79 1.32
C ASP A 537 -1.80 -4.28 1.58
N THR A 538 -2.83 -4.58 2.37
CA THR A 538 -3.20 -5.95 2.74
C THR A 538 -4.22 -6.55 1.78
N GLY A 539 -4.00 -7.81 1.43
CA GLY A 539 -4.97 -8.62 0.70
C GLY A 539 -6.05 -9.21 1.61
N THR A 540 -6.90 -10.04 1.02
CA THR A 540 -8.01 -10.66 1.76
C THR A 540 -7.63 -11.87 2.62
N ASN A 541 -6.58 -12.62 2.27
CA ASN A 541 -6.31 -13.95 2.84
C ASN A 541 -4.89 -14.09 3.42
N GLY A 542 -4.33 -13.00 3.96
CA GLY A 542 -2.98 -12.97 4.54
C GLY A 542 -1.86 -12.60 3.57
N ASN A 543 -2.19 -12.27 2.31
CA ASN A 543 -1.23 -11.67 1.39
C ASN A 543 -1.00 -10.20 1.74
N VAL A 544 0.21 -9.71 1.49
CA VAL A 544 0.54 -8.29 1.56
C VAL A 544 1.35 -7.89 0.35
N TYR A 545 0.99 -6.76 -0.24
CA TYR A 545 1.55 -6.23 -1.47
C TYR A 545 2.36 -4.99 -1.14
N TRP A 546 3.58 -4.87 -1.66
CA TRP A 546 4.49 -3.77 -1.35
C TRP A 546 5.21 -3.25 -2.57
N THR A 547 5.24 -1.94 -2.73
CA THR A 547 6.12 -1.25 -3.67
C THR A 547 7.50 -1.09 -3.06
N HIS A 548 8.50 -1.21 -3.91
CA HIS A 548 9.84 -0.72 -3.66
C HIS A 548 10.18 0.19 -4.82
N TYR A 549 10.80 1.35 -4.55
CA TYR A 549 11.07 2.34 -5.60
C TYR A 549 11.63 1.69 -6.87
N HIS A 550 12.82 1.10 -6.84
CA HIS A 550 13.44 0.52 -8.04
C HIS A 550 13.40 -1.02 -8.11
N ALA A 551 12.75 -1.69 -7.15
CA ALA A 551 12.68 -3.16 -7.13
C ALA A 551 11.29 -3.70 -7.51
N GLY A 552 10.38 -2.81 -7.91
CA GLY A 552 9.03 -3.17 -8.34
C GLY A 552 8.11 -3.55 -7.18
N ASN A 553 7.05 -4.27 -7.52
CA ASN A 553 6.00 -4.70 -6.60
C ASN A 553 6.23 -6.14 -6.20
N TRP A 554 6.12 -6.43 -4.91
CA TRP A 554 6.30 -7.77 -4.35
C TRP A 554 5.06 -8.20 -3.58
N VAL A 555 4.72 -9.48 -3.71
CA VAL A 555 3.65 -10.11 -2.94
C VAL A 555 4.26 -11.07 -1.93
N THR A 556 3.85 -10.95 -0.67
CA THR A 556 4.30 -11.79 0.43
C THR A 556 3.12 -12.45 1.14
N ASP A 557 3.26 -13.70 1.53
CA ASP A 557 2.24 -14.45 2.28
C ASP A 557 2.58 -14.49 3.78
N HIS A 558 1.65 -13.99 4.58
CA HIS A 558 1.70 -13.94 6.05
C HIS A 558 0.60 -14.78 6.70
N SER A 559 -0.14 -15.58 5.92
CA SER A 559 -1.29 -16.37 6.38
C SER A 559 -0.93 -17.45 7.40
N GLN A 560 0.27 -18.02 7.30
CA GLN A 560 0.74 -19.14 8.14
C GLN A 560 1.68 -18.71 9.27
N ILE A 561 1.94 -17.40 9.43
CA ILE A 561 2.93 -16.90 10.39
C ILE A 561 2.70 -17.44 11.80
N TRP A 562 1.45 -17.47 12.27
CA TRP A 562 1.15 -17.96 13.61
C TRP A 562 1.47 -19.46 13.80
N ASN A 563 1.19 -20.28 12.77
CA ASN A 563 1.45 -21.71 12.78
C ASN A 563 2.94 -22.06 12.64
N ASP A 564 3.66 -21.28 11.84
CA ASP A 564 5.04 -21.59 11.45
C ASP A 564 6.06 -21.14 12.51
N ILE A 565 5.64 -20.33 13.50
CA ILE A 565 6.49 -19.97 14.64
C ILE A 565 6.84 -21.20 15.47
N GLN A 566 8.12 -21.35 15.78
CA GLN A 566 8.57 -22.33 16.75
C GLN A 566 8.65 -21.69 18.14
N TRP A 567 7.77 -22.13 19.02
CA TRP A 567 7.71 -21.70 20.41
C TRP A 567 8.69 -22.47 21.28
N VAL A 568 9.24 -21.81 22.29
CA VAL A 568 10.10 -22.46 23.30
C VAL A 568 9.37 -23.64 23.95
N ASP A 569 10.04 -24.79 23.96
CA ASP A 569 9.49 -26.07 24.45
C ASP A 569 8.19 -26.52 23.74
N GLY A 570 7.87 -25.94 22.57
CA GLY A 570 6.63 -26.19 21.84
C GLY A 570 5.39 -25.61 22.51
N VAL A 571 5.54 -24.64 23.42
CA VAL A 571 4.43 -24.06 24.20
C VAL A 571 4.12 -22.66 23.70
N VAL A 572 2.96 -22.52 23.07
CA VAL A 572 2.40 -21.21 22.66
C VAL A 572 2.23 -20.31 23.89
N ALA A 573 2.90 -19.16 23.90
CA ALA A 573 2.91 -18.23 25.03
C ALA A 573 3.00 -16.75 24.59
N PRO A 574 2.02 -16.22 23.84
CA PRO A 574 2.01 -14.84 23.35
C PRO A 574 2.07 -13.80 24.49
N GLU A 575 1.62 -14.15 25.70
CA GLU A 575 1.68 -13.28 26.87
C GLU A 575 3.11 -13.01 27.39
N ILE A 576 4.09 -13.78 26.91
CA ILE A 576 5.53 -13.57 27.14
C ILE A 576 6.14 -12.74 26.01
N GLY A 577 5.61 -12.87 24.78
CA GLY A 577 6.08 -12.20 23.57
C GLY A 577 7.37 -12.79 23.01
N TYR A 578 8.23 -11.95 22.43
CA TYR A 578 9.44 -12.37 21.72
C TYR A 578 10.34 -13.40 22.47
N PRO A 579 10.57 -13.32 23.79
CA PRO A 579 11.35 -14.33 24.52
C PRO A 579 10.78 -15.75 24.51
N ALA A 580 9.51 -15.95 24.15
CA ALA A 580 8.90 -17.27 23.99
C ALA A 580 9.04 -17.85 22.59
N ILE A 581 9.66 -17.12 21.65
CA ILE A 581 9.93 -17.57 20.29
C ILE A 581 11.34 -18.15 20.20
N GLU A 582 11.45 -19.42 19.82
CA GLU A 582 12.73 -20.08 19.52
C GLU A 582 13.17 -19.78 18.08
N GLN A 583 12.22 -19.76 17.14
CA GLN A 583 12.45 -19.39 15.74
C GLN A 583 11.27 -18.59 15.19
N LEU A 584 11.56 -17.46 14.54
CA LEU A 584 10.56 -16.67 13.80
C LEU A 584 9.95 -17.52 12.67
N ALA A 585 8.70 -17.21 12.33
CA ALA A 585 8.09 -17.78 11.13
C ALA A 585 8.75 -17.24 9.85
N GLU A 586 8.55 -17.98 8.76
CA GLU A 586 8.98 -17.59 7.43
C GLU A 586 7.83 -16.88 6.71
N THR A 587 8.08 -15.66 6.26
CA THR A 587 7.21 -14.99 5.29
C THR A 587 7.60 -15.45 3.89
N LYS A 588 6.64 -15.99 3.13
CA LYS A 588 6.91 -16.54 1.79
C LYS A 588 6.78 -15.45 0.73
N THR A 589 7.70 -15.45 -0.23
CA THR A 589 7.58 -14.63 -1.43
C THR A 589 6.65 -15.33 -2.42
N MET A 590 5.60 -14.64 -2.85
CA MET A 590 4.56 -15.21 -3.71
C MET A 590 4.68 -14.77 -5.17
N GLY A 591 5.29 -13.63 -5.45
CA GLY A 591 5.49 -13.14 -6.80
C GLY A 591 5.98 -11.70 -6.84
N TYR A 592 6.32 -11.22 -8.04
CA TYR A 592 6.66 -9.81 -8.26
C TYR A 592 6.21 -9.32 -9.63
N PHE A 593 6.08 -7.99 -9.77
CA PHE A 593 5.81 -7.30 -11.04
C PHE A 593 6.59 -5.97 -11.11
N LEU A 594 7.34 -5.76 -12.19
CA LEU A 594 8.06 -4.50 -12.45
C LEU A 594 7.32 -3.65 -13.51
N PRO A 595 6.83 -2.47 -13.13
CA PRO A 595 6.32 -1.48 -14.08
C PRO A 595 7.33 -1.14 -15.17
N SER A 596 6.89 -1.31 -16.43
CA SER A 596 7.77 -1.27 -17.60
C SER A 596 7.01 -0.90 -18.88
N GLY A 597 6.00 -0.06 -18.71
CA GLY A 597 5.06 0.37 -19.75
C GLY A 597 4.08 -0.72 -20.20
N PRO A 598 3.08 -0.35 -21.02
CA PRO A 598 2.13 -1.30 -21.56
C PRO A 598 2.82 -2.29 -22.52
N THR A 599 2.56 -3.59 -22.33
CA THR A 599 3.17 -4.67 -23.11
C THR A 599 2.71 -4.69 -24.57
N TRP A 600 1.54 -4.12 -24.87
CA TRP A 600 1.00 -4.01 -26.23
C TRP A 600 1.58 -2.86 -27.05
N MET A 601 2.56 -2.14 -26.50
CA MET A 601 3.26 -1.04 -27.14
C MET A 601 4.72 -1.43 -27.38
N GLU A 602 5.20 -1.30 -28.62
CA GLU A 602 6.58 -1.68 -28.98
C GLU A 602 7.62 -0.73 -28.36
N ASP A 603 7.37 0.58 -28.43
CA ASP A 603 8.23 1.62 -27.86
C ASP A 603 7.41 2.58 -26.99
N PRO A 604 7.06 2.15 -25.76
CA PRO A 604 6.28 2.96 -24.83
C PRO A 604 7.00 4.23 -24.38
N LYS A 605 8.34 4.20 -24.28
CA LYS A 605 9.14 5.37 -23.90
C LYS A 605 8.92 6.53 -24.87
N GLU A 606 9.09 6.29 -26.18
CA GLU A 606 8.92 7.33 -27.20
C GLU A 606 7.43 7.65 -27.45
N THR A 607 6.55 6.64 -27.43
CA THR A 607 5.13 6.83 -27.76
C THR A 607 4.38 7.62 -26.68
N LEU A 608 4.72 7.37 -25.42
CA LEU A 608 4.08 7.99 -24.26
C LEU A 608 4.89 9.15 -23.68
N GLY A 609 6.12 9.38 -24.16
CA GLY A 609 6.94 10.54 -23.77
C GLY A 609 7.27 10.56 -22.29
N TYR A 610 7.88 9.48 -21.78
CA TYR A 610 8.25 9.32 -20.37
C TYR A 610 9.42 10.22 -19.91
N ASP A 611 10.08 10.93 -20.82
CA ASP A 611 11.23 11.80 -20.56
C ASP A 611 10.88 13.16 -19.94
N MET A 612 9.61 13.35 -19.54
CA MET A 612 9.08 14.60 -19.01
C MET A 612 9.03 14.69 -17.48
N ALA A 613 9.27 13.58 -16.78
CA ALA A 613 9.23 13.51 -15.32
C ALA A 613 10.50 14.10 -14.66
N ASP A 614 10.40 14.58 -13.42
CA ASP A 614 11.47 15.30 -12.73
C ASP A 614 12.64 14.38 -12.31
N CYS A 615 13.85 14.73 -12.73
CA CYS A 615 15.04 13.90 -12.53
C CYS A 615 15.53 13.76 -11.09
N TRP A 616 15.02 14.50 -10.10
CA TRP A 616 15.45 14.28 -8.71
C TRP A 616 14.94 12.95 -8.13
N ALA A 617 13.81 12.42 -8.63
CA ALA A 617 13.23 11.15 -8.20
C ALA A 617 12.96 10.16 -9.35
N SER A 618 12.75 10.60 -10.60
CA SER A 618 11.98 9.81 -11.55
C SER A 618 12.58 9.75 -12.97
N CYS A 619 13.88 9.97 -13.14
CA CYS A 619 14.55 9.70 -14.43
C CYS A 619 15.00 8.24 -14.57
N MET A 620 14.66 7.40 -13.60
CA MET A 620 15.02 5.99 -13.48
C MET A 620 13.75 5.20 -13.22
N ILE A 621 13.71 3.97 -13.73
CA ILE A 621 12.52 3.11 -13.71
C ILE A 621 12.90 1.69 -13.29
N PRO A 622 12.00 0.95 -12.64
CA PRO A 622 10.75 1.46 -12.04
C PRO A 622 11.03 2.44 -10.89
N PHE A 623 10.09 3.34 -10.59
CA PHE A 623 10.04 4.14 -9.35
C PHE A 623 8.62 4.05 -8.75
N ASP A 624 8.34 2.94 -8.07
CA ASP A 624 7.00 2.65 -7.56
C ASP A 624 6.74 3.43 -6.26
N TRP A 625 5.79 4.38 -6.32
CA TRP A 625 5.47 5.25 -5.20
C TRP A 625 4.30 4.68 -4.38
N GLY A 626 3.10 4.65 -4.95
CA GLY A 626 1.88 4.24 -4.24
C GLY A 626 1.36 2.88 -4.69
N LEU A 627 0.65 2.18 -3.80
CA LEU A 627 -0.04 0.93 -4.11
C LEU A 627 -1.31 0.76 -3.28
N GLN A 628 -2.33 0.16 -3.90
CA GLN A 628 -3.60 -0.18 -3.25
C GLN A 628 -4.14 -1.52 -3.79
N TYR A 629 -4.71 -2.33 -2.91
CA TYR A 629 -5.34 -3.61 -3.25
C TYR A 629 -6.86 -3.45 -3.34
N ASP A 630 -7.41 -3.72 -4.52
CA ASP A 630 -8.85 -3.83 -4.74
C ASP A 630 -9.34 -5.21 -4.25
N PRO A 631 -10.32 -5.27 -3.32
CA PRO A 631 -10.88 -6.52 -2.79
C PRO A 631 -11.46 -7.50 -3.84
N ARG A 632 -11.64 -7.05 -5.09
CA ARG A 632 -11.99 -7.91 -6.23
C ARG A 632 -10.81 -8.72 -6.77
N GLY A 633 -9.59 -8.49 -6.26
CA GLY A 633 -8.38 -9.20 -6.63
C GLY A 633 -7.54 -8.49 -7.69
N TYR A 634 -7.43 -7.16 -7.62
CA TYR A 634 -6.64 -6.33 -8.53
C TYR A 634 -5.72 -5.40 -7.74
N LEU A 635 -4.49 -5.25 -8.22
CA LEU A 635 -3.49 -4.37 -7.65
C LEU A 635 -3.39 -3.10 -8.48
N PHE A 636 -3.51 -1.95 -7.85
CA PHE A 636 -3.30 -0.64 -8.47
C PHE A 636 -1.95 -0.10 -8.02
N ILE A 637 -1.05 0.11 -8.98
CA ILE A 637 0.33 0.55 -8.74
C ILE A 637 0.51 1.92 -9.39
N SER A 638 0.96 2.90 -8.61
CA SER A 638 1.34 4.22 -9.08
C SER A 638 2.85 4.28 -9.23
N GLU A 639 3.33 4.28 -10.47
CA GLU A 639 4.75 4.42 -10.79
C GLU A 639 5.03 5.84 -11.26
N MET A 640 6.03 6.49 -10.67
CA MET A 640 6.22 7.94 -10.75
C MET A 640 6.43 8.48 -12.17
N VAL A 641 7.05 7.69 -13.05
CA VAL A 641 7.42 8.15 -14.40
C VAL A 641 6.34 7.86 -15.43
N SER A 642 5.77 6.68 -15.34
CA SER A 642 5.02 6.05 -16.42
C SER A 642 3.53 5.97 -16.13
N GLY A 643 3.07 6.14 -14.88
CA GLY A 643 1.66 6.24 -14.53
C GLY A 643 1.13 5.00 -13.81
N VAL A 644 -0.14 4.66 -14.05
CA VAL A 644 -0.86 3.66 -13.24
C VAL A 644 -0.99 2.32 -13.95
N TYR A 645 -0.61 1.25 -13.24
CA TYR A 645 -0.72 -0.13 -13.69
C TYR A 645 -1.79 -0.86 -12.88
N VAL A 646 -2.57 -1.69 -13.57
CA VAL A 646 -3.49 -2.64 -12.95
C VAL A 646 -2.95 -4.03 -13.17
N VAL A 647 -2.64 -4.73 -12.09
CA VAL A 647 -2.04 -6.08 -12.13
C VAL A 647 -2.95 -7.05 -11.38
N GLN A 648 -2.96 -8.31 -11.78
CA GLN A 648 -3.67 -9.36 -11.06
C GLN A 648 -2.75 -10.56 -10.87
N MET A 649 -2.72 -11.06 -9.65
CA MET A 649 -2.10 -12.32 -9.29
C MET A 649 -3.08 -13.48 -9.51
N ASP A 650 -2.59 -14.66 -9.90
CA ASP A 650 -3.42 -15.85 -10.11
C ASP A 650 -4.23 -16.24 -8.87
N GLU A 651 -3.62 -16.15 -7.70
CA GLU A 651 -4.18 -16.46 -6.38
C GLU A 651 -5.31 -15.50 -5.97
N ASP A 652 -5.32 -14.28 -6.51
CA ASP A 652 -6.33 -13.26 -6.23
C ASP A 652 -7.56 -13.34 -7.13
N LYS A 653 -7.56 -14.23 -8.13
CA LYS A 653 -8.65 -14.33 -9.11
C LYS A 653 -9.98 -14.68 -8.44
N ASN A 654 -10.89 -13.71 -8.41
CA ASN A 654 -12.25 -13.91 -7.92
C ASN A 654 -13.22 -14.22 -9.07
N PRO A 655 -13.88 -15.39 -9.10
CA PRO A 655 -14.79 -15.76 -10.18
C PRO A 655 -16.05 -14.88 -10.26
N ASN A 656 -16.34 -14.09 -9.22
CA ASN A 656 -17.45 -13.13 -9.23
C ASN A 656 -17.08 -11.82 -9.94
N PHE A 657 -15.79 -11.52 -10.09
CA PHE A 657 -15.28 -10.27 -10.66
C PHE A 657 -14.25 -10.56 -11.75
N VAL A 658 -14.73 -10.79 -12.98
CA VAL A 658 -13.88 -11.27 -14.08
C VAL A 658 -13.62 -10.17 -15.10
N TYR A 659 -12.44 -9.55 -15.00
CA TYR A 659 -11.94 -8.52 -15.92
C TYR A 659 -10.61 -8.96 -16.56
N PRO A 660 -10.64 -9.73 -17.67
CA PRO A 660 -9.42 -10.14 -18.36
C PRO A 660 -8.77 -8.96 -19.09
N PRO A 661 -7.45 -9.01 -19.37
CA PRO A 661 -6.79 -7.97 -20.15
C PRO A 661 -7.49 -7.73 -21.49
N LEU A 662 -7.71 -6.46 -21.83
CA LEU A 662 -8.26 -6.10 -23.15
C LEU A 662 -7.21 -6.13 -24.26
N TYR A 663 -5.94 -5.92 -23.88
CA TYR A 663 -4.80 -5.98 -24.76
C TYR A 663 -4.03 -7.27 -24.45
N PRO A 664 -4.04 -8.27 -25.34
CA PRO A 664 -3.28 -9.49 -25.10
C PRO A 664 -1.79 -9.16 -25.06
N ALA A 665 -1.04 -9.86 -24.21
CA ALA A 665 0.41 -9.87 -24.33
C ALA A 665 0.76 -10.29 -25.76
N THR A 666 1.68 -9.56 -26.40
CA THR A 666 2.25 -10.02 -27.66
C THR A 666 3.02 -11.29 -27.34
N ASP A 667 2.53 -12.46 -27.79
CA ASP A 667 3.29 -13.71 -27.71
C ASP A 667 4.64 -13.49 -28.41
N GLU A 668 5.73 -13.41 -27.64
CA GLU A 668 7.10 -13.60 -28.14
C GLU A 668 7.66 -14.95 -27.70
#